data_AF-A0A8H4SNH5-F1
#
_entry.id   AF-A0A8H4SNH5-F1
#
_cell.length_a   1.000
_cell.length_b   1.000
_cell.length_c   1.000
_cell.angle_alpha   90.00
_cell.angle_beta   90.00
_cell.angle_gamma   90.00
#
_symmetry.space_group_name_H-M   'P 1'
#
loop_
_entity.id
_entity.type
_entity.pdbx_description
1 polymer ?
#
loop_
_entity_poly.entity_id
_entity_poly.type
_entity_poly.pdbx_seq_one_letter_code
_entity_poly.pdbx_strand_id
1 'polypeptide(L)'
;MDIQGNIQPDRVRKRRRRTMACTQCRTRKLRCDREYPTCSRCLKSRTPSKCTYEDGFLWQQPTTVTNTAFTSDRGSAVSMSRDTPIETPPDSGIPTVSTRTETFPTSDPPRMAMAGGPMHHEYHGLTGHALAPPYRGRPHDRERKDCFLETVLGAPKAAVNQEPYLNTGVLQRPKRPAPASEHGMQAPSQVDDVHFDEEEDSLSPTDQLDLAPRMMMRGRETKTRFSGSGIFASLVAQFPDIRSFAEEIRLSTPVFAQLQPDLRRIKRGLFKVMVITRPFPDPTTASLINMLPSRGVVDELVGLYITYIESTHRILHVPSFLRELDQFWAMLDSPASISAAFAVQLLLVLSCAWNLADFASLQSKSAGELKCQSAVEWTLHAGKWIENLHTKRPEITSMRLSVLLILAQNSHGMRRSQAWLTTSTLVKQAMMAGYHRDPSRYARISVFNKEMRRRIWTTIVELDLQIALDRGMPPSVQSFDYDAAPSLNIHDDDIHENSTEVPECRPLSEVTDSSFQSIMSRSLPLRLQACSLMHSPRISCRYEDIQRLDSELTRHLSRIPTWVVADPTNDMVTQHKVILWKGLIETKLSQSLLSVHTPFAIEARRESLFAPSARTRMDAAMRILSTQRRVHEISRTLSLSMLGEWTIQAYISICQLLHTTEFDTSAPSYPISSTFILHNIPGIPESLLSLVETALIALEERSILMTKGAKDYYFLSTIVALVKSRLWPTQASMYKQQVVERVLSFAQILFTRHMNCDHLGDKGMGNFKNNQLAAFMAAPTMVPVMQPEFDPNGMHPPPQPGVMMHHLPLLLSIIIAIAAPLVGAVPAQDQGHNAKQVYQTTDKFPLANPGNIAAHDPNIIIHDEHYYLFKGGVNIPILKSANISGPWEQLGTVLAGDSIIQKGNQSRPWAPTTIEKNGTFYCYYTLSAKGSRNSAIGVATTTALDGSPWIDHGVVINTGTGAGSEVWPYTITNAIDASVSVDQDSGQTYLNYGSFWQDIWQVPLADDLLSVKDADAPDAVQLTFIPRAKSKPEEGSWMSFREGFYYLWFSHGNCCNFKQRFPARGKEYSIRVGRSKNVRGPFEDRKGKSLLDGGGTVVYGSNHGVVYAPGGLGVLAGNNDSMPDVLYYHYLNTSSGFKHGQAELGWNYLNYEDGWPVTAGGQNATSSAAFVYGPQFPGWGYLVVIFGKGGVANFYVFYANACL
;
A
#
# COMPACT_ATOMS: atom_id res chain seq x y z
N MET A 1 84.12 31.93 -16.96
CA MET A 1 84.00 30.67 -17.73
C MET A 1 84.43 29.54 -16.82
N ASP A 2 83.89 28.34 -17.05
CA ASP A 2 84.09 27.09 -16.31
C ASP A 2 83.72 27.07 -14.80
N ILE A 3 83.12 25.95 -14.39
CA ILE A 3 83.49 25.09 -13.25
C ILE A 3 82.45 23.95 -13.15
N GLN A 4 82.90 22.77 -12.70
CA GLN A 4 82.04 21.59 -12.51
C GLN A 4 81.06 21.77 -11.34
N GLY A 5 79.79 21.38 -11.51
CA GLY A 5 78.76 21.44 -10.47
C GLY A 5 78.09 20.09 -10.24
N ASN A 6 78.10 19.60 -8.99
CA ASN A 6 77.68 18.25 -8.61
C ASN A 6 76.31 18.26 -7.88
N ILE A 7 75.29 17.58 -8.42
CA ILE A 7 73.98 17.37 -7.76
C ILE A 7 73.52 15.91 -7.98
N GLN A 8 73.00 15.29 -6.92
CA GLN A 8 72.69 13.86 -6.83
C GLN A 8 71.35 13.42 -7.47
N PRO A 9 71.19 12.14 -7.83
CA PRO A 9 69.95 11.60 -8.41
C PRO A 9 68.81 11.50 -7.38
N ASP A 10 67.61 11.94 -7.77
CA ASP A 10 66.44 11.98 -6.88
C ASP A 10 65.79 10.58 -6.70
N ARG A 11 65.31 10.30 -5.48
CA ARG A 11 64.85 8.97 -5.06
C ARG A 11 63.33 8.84 -5.12
N VAL A 12 62.86 7.72 -5.69
CA VAL A 12 61.45 7.33 -5.79
C VAL A 12 60.69 7.53 -4.46
N ARG A 13 59.81 8.54 -4.42
CA ARG A 13 58.98 8.86 -3.26
C ARG A 13 57.89 7.80 -3.04
N LYS A 14 58.15 6.84 -2.16
CA LYS A 14 57.11 5.98 -1.56
C LYS A 14 55.98 6.86 -0.98
N ARG A 15 54.72 6.60 -1.36
CA ARG A 15 53.55 7.31 -0.80
C ARG A 15 53.57 7.24 0.73
N ARG A 16 53.61 8.39 1.41
CA ARG A 16 53.52 8.47 2.88
C ARG A 16 52.18 7.86 3.34
N ARG A 17 52.19 7.07 4.42
CA ARG A 17 50.97 6.78 5.19
C ARG A 17 50.40 8.12 5.68
N ARG A 18 49.10 8.36 5.47
CA ARG A 18 48.40 9.52 6.05
C ARG A 18 48.50 9.48 7.57
N THR A 19 48.80 10.62 8.19
CA THR A 19 49.09 10.68 9.62
C THR A 19 47.84 11.05 10.41
N MET A 20 47.25 10.06 11.09
CA MET A 20 46.04 10.21 11.91
C MET A 20 46.28 10.94 13.26
N ALA A 21 47.29 11.80 13.39
CA ALA A 21 47.62 12.47 14.64
C ALA A 21 47.90 13.95 14.37
N CYS A 22 47.45 14.83 15.27
CA CYS A 22 47.62 16.27 15.09
C CYS A 22 49.10 16.66 15.00
N THR A 23 49.36 17.79 14.35
CA THR A 23 50.70 18.32 14.06
C THR A 23 51.55 18.48 15.33
N GLN A 24 50.98 18.97 16.43
CA GLN A 24 51.69 19.14 17.71
C GLN A 24 52.01 17.80 18.40
N CYS A 25 51.04 16.89 18.58
CA CYS A 25 51.34 15.58 19.16
C CYS A 25 52.34 14.80 18.31
N ARG A 26 52.26 14.89 16.96
CA ARG A 26 53.26 14.33 16.04
C ARG A 26 54.65 14.93 16.27
N THR A 27 54.76 16.25 16.34
CA THR A 27 56.05 16.96 16.52
C THR A 27 56.68 16.67 17.88
N ARG A 28 55.87 16.59 18.94
CA ARG A 28 56.29 16.21 20.30
C ARG A 28 56.47 14.69 20.48
N LYS A 29 56.25 13.87 19.43
CA LYS A 29 56.27 12.39 19.44
C LYS A 29 55.34 11.74 20.48
N LEU A 30 54.22 12.39 20.83
CA LEU A 30 53.25 11.91 21.80
C LEU A 30 52.04 11.24 21.12
N ARG A 31 51.47 10.22 21.78
CA ARG A 31 50.23 9.57 21.32
C ARG A 31 49.07 10.57 21.36
N CYS A 32 48.41 10.73 20.21
CA CYS A 32 47.24 11.59 20.02
C CYS A 32 45.94 10.77 20.14
N ASP A 33 45.00 11.25 20.94
CA ASP A 33 43.62 10.76 21.12
C ASP A 33 42.75 10.98 19.85
N ARG A 34 42.99 12.10 19.14
CA ARG A 34 42.42 12.50 17.83
C ARG A 34 41.11 13.29 17.89
N GLU A 35 40.77 13.87 19.03
CA GLU A 35 39.58 14.72 19.15
C GLU A 35 39.70 16.00 18.31
N TYR A 36 38.55 16.51 17.83
CA TYR A 36 38.43 17.69 16.98
C TYR A 36 37.43 18.67 17.63
N PRO A 37 37.68 20.00 17.65
CA PRO A 37 38.78 20.72 16.99
C PRO A 37 40.14 20.67 17.70
N THR A 38 40.28 19.98 18.84
CA THR A 38 41.56 19.86 19.56
C THR A 38 41.65 18.55 20.32
N CYS A 39 42.79 17.85 20.19
CA CYS A 39 43.09 16.64 20.94
C CYS A 39 43.28 16.94 22.43
N SER A 40 42.73 16.12 23.34
CA SER A 40 42.80 16.35 24.78
C SER A 40 44.23 16.39 25.34
N ARG A 41 45.22 15.80 24.65
CA ARG A 41 46.64 15.99 25.02
C ARG A 41 47.21 17.38 24.66
N CYS A 42 46.78 18.03 23.58
CA CYS A 42 47.16 19.43 23.30
C CYS A 42 46.43 20.43 24.21
N LEU A 43 45.19 20.10 24.61
CA LEU A 43 44.44 20.82 25.63
C LEU A 43 45.17 20.76 26.99
N LYS A 44 45.52 19.55 27.46
CA LYS A 44 46.28 19.35 28.72
C LYS A 44 47.66 20.00 28.72
N SER A 45 48.33 20.14 27.57
CA SER A 45 49.59 20.90 27.45
C SER A 45 49.40 22.43 27.28
N ARG A 46 48.20 22.96 27.55
CA ARG A 46 47.82 24.39 27.44
C ARG A 46 48.16 25.05 26.09
N THR A 47 48.17 24.26 25.00
CA THR A 47 48.38 24.76 23.63
C THR A 47 47.28 24.29 22.66
N PRO A 48 45.98 24.49 22.97
CA PRO A 48 44.87 24.00 22.14
C PRO A 48 44.88 24.63 20.74
N SER A 49 45.09 25.95 20.64
CA SER A 49 45.16 26.70 19.37
C SER A 49 46.30 26.29 18.43
N LYS A 50 47.20 25.40 18.86
CA LYS A 50 48.28 24.83 18.03
C LYS A 50 47.99 23.38 17.61
N CYS A 51 46.79 22.85 17.87
CA CYS A 51 46.38 21.50 17.54
C CYS A 51 45.72 21.41 16.15
N THR A 52 46.51 21.48 15.08
CA THR A 52 46.00 21.33 13.71
C THR A 52 46.12 19.89 13.18
N TYR A 53 45.29 19.51 12.21
CA TYR A 53 45.38 18.26 11.47
C TYR A 53 45.67 18.56 9.98
N GLU A 54 46.37 17.66 9.29
CA GLU A 54 46.65 17.79 7.85
C GLU A 54 45.49 17.21 7.03
N ASP A 55 44.98 18.02 6.09
CA ASP A 55 43.84 17.78 5.19
C ASP A 55 42.47 17.54 5.86
N GLY A 56 41.45 18.28 5.41
CA GLY A 56 40.10 18.26 5.98
C GLY A 56 39.41 16.89 5.84
N PHE A 57 39.17 16.21 6.96
CA PHE A 57 38.58 14.89 7.02
C PHE A 57 37.45 14.85 8.04
N LEU A 58 36.20 14.70 7.58
CA LEU A 58 34.99 14.67 8.42
C LEU A 58 34.03 13.56 7.95
N TRP A 59 33.79 12.57 8.82
CA TRP A 59 32.62 11.69 8.77
C TRP A 59 32.26 11.20 10.20
N GLN A 60 30.99 11.38 10.55
CA GLN A 60 30.14 10.80 11.60
C GLN A 60 30.72 9.97 12.78
N GLN A 61 30.44 10.47 14.00
CA GLN A 61 29.84 9.78 15.18
C GLN A 61 30.67 8.69 15.93
N PRO A 62 30.32 8.33 17.21
CA PRO A 62 29.13 8.66 18.01
C PRO A 62 29.38 9.48 19.30
N THR A 63 28.39 9.44 20.23
CA THR A 63 28.21 10.14 21.53
C THR A 63 29.43 10.13 22.48
N THR A 64 29.57 11.02 23.49
CA THR A 64 28.57 11.78 24.29
C THR A 64 29.11 13.16 24.74
N VAL A 65 28.25 14.06 25.26
CA VAL A 65 28.56 15.46 25.64
C VAL A 65 28.82 15.62 27.14
N THR A 66 29.88 16.34 27.53
CA THR A 66 29.95 17.52 28.44
C THR A 66 31.38 17.68 28.99
N ASN A 67 32.08 18.80 28.82
CA ASN A 67 31.90 20.19 29.29
C ASN A 67 32.38 20.43 30.75
N THR A 68 33.43 21.25 30.89
CA THR A 68 33.83 21.96 32.13
C THR A 68 34.36 23.34 31.69
N ALA A 69 33.77 24.47 32.06
CA ALA A 69 33.47 25.01 33.39
C ALA A 69 34.72 25.53 34.14
N PHE A 70 34.67 26.79 34.56
CA PHE A 70 35.62 27.37 35.51
C PHE A 70 35.18 27.03 36.95
N THR A 71 36.21 26.91 37.81
CA THR A 71 36.26 27.06 39.29
C THR A 71 35.06 27.76 39.99
N SER A 72 34.67 27.46 41.23
CA SER A 72 35.41 27.07 42.48
C SER A 72 34.41 26.66 43.59
N ASP A 73 34.72 26.04 44.75
CA ASP A 73 35.89 25.34 45.35
C ASP A 73 35.43 24.65 46.68
N ARG A 74 36.16 23.63 47.18
CA ARG A 74 35.98 22.85 48.46
C ARG A 74 34.73 21.94 48.59
N GLY A 75 34.77 20.80 49.30
CA GLY A 75 35.91 20.01 49.80
C GLY A 75 35.62 19.10 51.04
N SER A 76 36.10 17.84 51.02
CA SER A 76 36.30 16.88 52.17
C SER A 76 35.06 16.42 53.00
N ALA A 77 35.02 15.27 53.71
CA ALA A 77 35.75 13.96 53.70
C ALA A 77 34.91 12.95 54.57
N VAL A 78 34.57 11.72 54.13
CA VAL A 78 35.26 10.40 54.25
C VAL A 78 35.47 9.81 55.69
N SER A 79 34.76 8.70 55.98
CA SER A 79 35.18 7.53 56.81
C SER A 79 34.17 6.36 56.61
N MET A 80 34.51 5.17 56.08
CA MET A 80 35.05 3.92 56.72
C MET A 80 34.06 3.16 57.65
N SER A 81 33.99 1.80 57.78
CA SER A 81 34.50 0.63 56.99
C SER A 81 34.14 -0.74 57.69
N ARG A 82 34.29 -1.91 57.00
CA ARG A 82 34.49 -3.31 57.54
C ARG A 82 33.26 -4.10 58.10
N ASP A 83 33.21 -5.44 58.25
CA ASP A 83 34.17 -6.59 58.04
C ASP A 83 33.48 -7.98 57.68
N THR A 84 34.15 -9.13 57.91
CA THR A 84 34.04 -10.53 57.33
C THR A 84 33.36 -11.66 58.24
N PRO A 85 33.55 -13.02 58.11
CA PRO A 85 33.23 -14.07 57.08
C PRO A 85 32.69 -15.48 57.63
N ILE A 86 32.74 -16.59 56.81
CA ILE A 86 32.74 -18.08 57.15
C ILE A 86 31.31 -18.73 57.43
N GLU A 87 30.92 -20.01 57.19
CA GLU A 87 31.52 -21.40 57.19
C GLU A 87 30.91 -22.43 56.15
N THR A 88 31.17 -23.77 56.23
CA THR A 88 30.85 -24.82 55.20
C THR A 88 30.34 -26.24 55.71
N PRO A 89 30.58 -27.44 55.07
CA PRO A 89 29.60 -28.46 54.57
C PRO A 89 29.55 -29.78 55.45
N PRO A 90 29.17 -31.04 55.03
CA PRO A 90 28.66 -31.70 53.78
C PRO A 90 27.40 -32.65 54.04
N ASP A 91 27.05 -33.83 53.45
CA ASP A 91 27.49 -34.74 52.35
C ASP A 91 26.41 -35.81 51.92
N SER A 92 26.58 -36.49 50.76
CA SER A 92 26.03 -37.82 50.31
C SER A 92 24.50 -38.02 50.10
N GLY A 93 23.97 -38.98 49.28
CA GLY A 93 24.55 -40.11 48.54
C GLY A 93 23.62 -40.77 47.47
N ILE A 94 23.89 -42.01 47.04
CA ILE A 94 23.47 -42.64 45.74
C ILE A 94 22.48 -43.83 45.89
N PRO A 95 21.51 -44.01 44.95
CA PRO A 95 21.29 -45.33 44.30
C PRO A 95 20.91 -45.26 42.79
N THR A 96 20.36 -46.34 42.19
CA THR A 96 21.12 -47.26 41.30
C THR A 96 20.26 -48.34 40.58
N VAL A 97 20.56 -48.60 39.29
CA VAL A 97 20.64 -49.93 38.63
C VAL A 97 19.38 -50.74 38.16
N SER A 98 19.48 -51.24 36.91
CA SER A 98 18.92 -52.49 36.30
C SER A 98 17.70 -52.50 35.33
N THR A 99 17.62 -53.59 34.55
CA THR A 99 16.85 -53.84 33.31
C THR A 99 16.11 -55.19 33.30
N ARG A 100 15.12 -55.36 32.38
CA ARG A 100 14.44 -56.62 31.93
C ARG A 100 13.46 -57.28 32.94
N THR A 101 12.49 -58.16 32.57
CA THR A 101 12.30 -59.05 31.39
C THR A 101 10.81 -59.46 31.17
N GLU A 102 10.36 -59.70 29.91
CA GLU A 102 9.29 -60.66 29.43
C GLU A 102 7.85 -60.68 30.05
N THR A 103 6.76 -61.32 29.54
CA THR A 103 6.43 -62.14 28.32
C THR A 103 4.93 -61.96 27.91
N PHE A 104 4.49 -62.53 26.76
CA PHE A 104 3.08 -62.66 26.30
C PHE A 104 2.55 -64.11 26.35
N PRO A 105 1.21 -64.30 26.39
CA PRO A 105 0.45 -64.94 25.28
C PRO A 105 -0.91 -64.22 25.04
N THR A 106 -1.79 -64.42 24.02
CA THR A 106 -1.90 -65.09 22.68
C THR A 106 -3.15 -64.45 21.98
N SER A 107 -3.67 -64.75 20.78
CA SER A 107 -3.54 -65.85 19.79
C SER A 107 -3.71 -65.35 18.32
N ASP A 108 -4.01 -66.23 17.36
CA ASP A 108 -4.10 -66.02 15.89
C ASP A 108 -5.03 -67.14 15.28
N PRO A 109 -5.24 -67.39 13.96
CA PRO A 109 -4.95 -66.68 12.67
C PRO A 109 -6.20 -66.71 11.70
N PRO A 110 -6.18 -66.87 10.33
CA PRO A 110 -5.15 -66.68 9.28
C PRO A 110 -5.57 -66.00 7.91
N ARG A 111 -4.54 -65.61 7.12
CA ARG A 111 -4.37 -65.73 5.63
C ARG A 111 -5.03 -64.81 4.56
N MET A 112 -4.17 -63.98 3.94
CA MET A 112 -3.71 -63.97 2.52
C MET A 112 -4.60 -63.60 1.28
N ALA A 113 -4.09 -62.59 0.55
CA ALA A 113 -3.71 -62.58 -0.90
C ALA A 113 -4.62 -61.98 -2.02
N MET A 114 -4.00 -61.01 -2.72
CA MET A 114 -4.01 -60.71 -4.18
C MET A 114 -5.28 -60.39 -5.00
N ALA A 115 -5.27 -59.14 -5.53
CA ALA A 115 -5.53 -58.70 -6.92
C ALA A 115 -6.87 -59.03 -7.65
N GLY A 116 -7.44 -57.99 -8.29
CA GLY A 116 -8.43 -58.13 -9.39
C GLY A 116 -9.55 -57.09 -9.42
N GLY A 117 -9.88 -56.59 -10.62
CA GLY A 117 -11.20 -56.01 -10.96
C GLY A 117 -11.92 -56.96 -11.95
N PRO A 118 -12.99 -56.55 -12.69
CA PRO A 118 -13.49 -55.19 -12.93
C PRO A 118 -15.03 -55.05 -12.72
N MET A 119 -15.71 -54.21 -13.54
CA MET A 119 -17.12 -53.81 -13.44
C MET A 119 -18.13 -54.80 -14.07
N HIS A 120 -19.43 -54.42 -13.97
CA HIS A 120 -20.67 -54.89 -14.66
C HIS A 120 -21.57 -55.85 -13.85
N HIS A 121 -22.92 -55.79 -13.89
CA HIS A 121 -23.90 -54.74 -14.24
C HIS A 121 -25.31 -55.22 -13.75
N GLU A 122 -26.40 -54.70 -14.34
CA GLU A 122 -27.78 -55.31 -14.36
C GLU A 122 -28.71 -55.09 -13.13
N TYR A 123 -30.05 -54.97 -13.24
CA TYR A 123 -30.96 -54.86 -14.40
C TYR A 123 -32.26 -54.03 -14.09
N HIS A 124 -33.26 -54.07 -15.00
CA HIS A 124 -34.59 -53.42 -14.98
C HIS A 124 -35.45 -53.63 -13.70
N GLY A 125 -36.57 -52.93 -13.45
CA GLY A 125 -37.35 -51.92 -14.20
C GLY A 125 -38.88 -52.19 -14.13
N LEU A 126 -39.74 -51.25 -14.61
CA LEU A 126 -41.22 -51.24 -14.48
C LEU A 126 -41.73 -50.93 -13.03
N THR A 127 -42.91 -50.35 -12.75
CA THR A 127 -44.02 -49.77 -13.55
C THR A 127 -44.80 -48.73 -12.72
N GLY A 128 -45.66 -47.91 -13.36
CA GLY A 128 -46.85 -47.31 -12.71
C GLY A 128 -46.87 -45.78 -12.55
N HIS A 129 -47.87 -45.12 -13.16
CA HIS A 129 -48.20 -43.70 -12.96
C HIS A 129 -49.32 -43.56 -11.94
N ALA A 130 -49.12 -42.77 -10.87
CA ALA A 130 -50.20 -42.21 -10.05
C ALA A 130 -49.80 -40.86 -9.43
N LEU A 131 -50.68 -39.87 -9.60
CA LEU A 131 -50.66 -38.47 -9.18
C LEU A 131 -49.87 -38.13 -7.89
N ALA A 132 -49.00 -37.11 -7.96
CA ALA A 132 -48.29 -36.53 -6.80
C ALA A 132 -48.35 -34.98 -6.80
N PRO A 133 -48.67 -34.33 -5.66
CA PRO A 133 -48.50 -32.88 -5.47
C PRO A 133 -47.01 -32.45 -5.45
N PRO A 134 -46.69 -31.16 -5.64
CA PRO A 134 -45.33 -30.71 -5.95
C PRO A 134 -44.38 -30.76 -4.75
N TYR A 135 -43.30 -31.54 -4.88
CA TYR A 135 -42.19 -31.57 -3.92
C TYR A 135 -41.32 -30.32 -4.02
N ARG A 136 -40.89 -29.78 -2.86
CA ARG A 136 -39.84 -28.74 -2.82
C ARG A 136 -38.52 -29.32 -3.33
N GLY A 137 -37.93 -28.70 -4.35
CA GLY A 137 -36.61 -29.09 -4.86
C GLY A 137 -35.50 -28.96 -3.82
N ARG A 138 -34.52 -29.89 -3.83
CA ARG A 138 -33.35 -29.86 -2.93
C ARG A 138 -32.43 -28.66 -3.27
N PRO A 139 -31.64 -28.12 -2.32
CA PRO A 139 -30.84 -26.92 -2.53
C PRO A 139 -29.80 -26.98 -3.67
N HIS A 140 -29.19 -28.15 -3.91
CA HIS A 140 -27.99 -28.28 -4.76
C HIS A 140 -28.16 -27.92 -6.26
N ASP A 141 -29.38 -27.97 -6.82
CA ASP A 141 -29.57 -27.65 -8.26
C ASP A 141 -29.63 -26.15 -8.57
N ARG A 142 -29.72 -25.27 -7.55
CA ARG A 142 -29.53 -23.82 -7.76
C ARG A 142 -28.05 -23.49 -7.96
N GLU A 143 -27.18 -23.98 -7.07
CA GLU A 143 -25.74 -23.66 -7.05
C GLU A 143 -25.03 -23.93 -8.39
N ARG A 144 -25.44 -24.97 -9.12
CA ARG A 144 -24.88 -25.30 -10.44
C ARG A 144 -25.23 -24.30 -11.54
N LYS A 145 -26.36 -23.59 -11.46
CA LYS A 145 -26.74 -22.56 -12.45
C LYS A 145 -25.97 -21.26 -12.24
N ASP A 146 -25.69 -20.90 -10.99
CA ASP A 146 -24.99 -19.66 -10.63
C ASP A 146 -23.49 -19.68 -11.03
N CYS A 147 -22.88 -20.88 -11.07
CA CYS A 147 -21.46 -21.07 -11.36
C CYS A 147 -21.00 -20.73 -12.80
N PHE A 148 -21.90 -20.42 -13.75
CA PHE A 148 -21.49 -19.99 -15.10
C PHE A 148 -20.72 -18.66 -15.05
N LEU A 149 -21.24 -17.70 -14.27
CA LEU A 149 -20.58 -16.41 -14.01
C LEU A 149 -19.35 -16.51 -13.10
N GLU A 150 -18.82 -17.72 -12.86
CA GLU A 150 -17.55 -17.92 -12.15
C GLU A 150 -16.45 -18.54 -13.02
N THR A 151 -16.79 -19.32 -14.05
CA THR A 151 -15.83 -20.27 -14.63
C THR A 151 -15.20 -19.88 -15.98
N VAL A 152 -15.87 -19.11 -16.86
CA VAL A 152 -15.31 -18.65 -18.15
C VAL A 152 -15.53 -17.17 -18.41
N LEU A 153 -16.71 -16.78 -18.89
CA LEU A 153 -17.21 -15.40 -18.96
C LEU A 153 -17.60 -14.94 -17.55
N GLY A 154 -16.78 -15.32 -16.58
CA GLY A 154 -17.12 -15.25 -15.17
C GLY A 154 -17.02 -13.82 -14.72
N ALA A 155 -18.15 -13.21 -14.36
CA ALA A 155 -18.18 -11.87 -13.82
C ALA A 155 -17.22 -11.72 -12.63
N PRO A 156 -16.66 -10.53 -12.37
CA PRO A 156 -16.00 -10.30 -11.10
C PRO A 156 -17.05 -10.49 -9.99
N LYS A 157 -16.84 -11.39 -9.02
CA LYS A 157 -17.81 -11.59 -7.91
C LYS A 157 -18.22 -10.29 -7.20
N ALA A 158 -17.39 -9.25 -7.26
CA ALA A 158 -17.63 -7.92 -6.69
C ALA A 158 -18.25 -6.87 -7.65
N ALA A 159 -18.43 -7.16 -8.94
CA ALA A 159 -19.33 -6.36 -9.79
C ALA A 159 -20.80 -6.86 -9.68
N VAL A 160 -20.99 -8.03 -9.06
CA VAL A 160 -22.22 -8.81 -9.04
C VAL A 160 -22.86 -8.80 -7.64
N ASN A 161 -22.06 -8.98 -6.59
CA ASN A 161 -22.50 -8.79 -5.21
C ASN A 161 -22.29 -7.32 -4.81
N GLN A 162 -23.27 -6.48 -5.14
CA GLN A 162 -23.23 -5.04 -4.91
C GLN A 162 -23.81 -4.65 -3.54
N GLU A 163 -23.04 -4.89 -2.47
CA GLU A 163 -23.32 -4.30 -1.14
C GLU A 163 -22.04 -3.67 -0.56
N PRO A 164 -22.04 -2.35 -0.27
CA PRO A 164 -22.63 -1.29 -1.07
C PRO A 164 -21.53 -0.52 -1.81
N TYR A 165 -21.36 -0.77 -3.11
CA TYR A 165 -20.49 0.06 -3.98
C TYR A 165 -21.09 1.44 -4.31
N LEU A 166 -22.24 1.76 -3.71
CA LEU A 166 -23.05 2.96 -3.92
C LEU A 166 -22.96 3.98 -2.76
N ASN A 167 -21.86 3.99 -2.00
CA ASN A 167 -21.55 5.16 -1.16
C ASN A 167 -21.09 6.30 -2.07
N THR A 168 -22.06 6.99 -2.68
CA THR A 168 -21.92 7.88 -3.85
C THR A 168 -21.42 9.28 -3.52
N GLY A 169 -21.12 9.57 -2.24
CA GLY A 169 -20.43 10.79 -1.81
C GLY A 169 -19.04 10.45 -1.27
N VAL A 170 -18.02 10.75 -2.06
CA VAL A 170 -16.62 10.77 -1.61
C VAL A 170 -16.29 12.12 -0.96
N LEU A 171 -17.04 13.18 -1.27
CA LEU A 171 -17.06 14.44 -0.48
C LEU A 171 -17.95 14.35 0.76
N GLN A 172 -17.47 14.91 1.87
CA GLN A 172 -18.21 15.11 3.11
C GLN A 172 -18.14 16.58 3.55
N ARG A 173 -19.11 17.41 3.14
CA ARG A 173 -19.16 18.83 3.51
C ARG A 173 -19.27 19.04 5.03
N PRO A 174 -18.62 20.08 5.60
CA PRO A 174 -18.83 20.53 6.97
C PRO A 174 -19.80 21.73 7.03
N LYS A 175 -21.01 21.57 7.60
CA LYS A 175 -21.93 22.71 7.84
C LYS A 175 -21.30 23.70 8.85
N ARG A 176 -21.32 25.00 8.55
CA ARG A 176 -21.10 26.08 9.54
C ARG A 176 -22.37 26.35 10.37
N PRO A 177 -22.26 27.01 11.55
CA PRO A 177 -23.40 27.58 12.26
C PRO A 177 -23.71 29.01 11.76
N ALA A 178 -24.98 29.36 11.63
CA ALA A 178 -25.42 30.74 11.35
C ALA A 178 -25.16 31.68 12.56
N PRO A 179 -24.96 32.99 12.33
CA PRO A 179 -24.79 33.96 13.40
C PRO A 179 -26.13 34.25 14.11
N ALA A 180 -26.11 34.29 15.44
CA ALA A 180 -27.27 34.70 16.24
C ALA A 180 -27.19 36.20 16.56
N SER A 181 -28.26 36.94 16.29
CA SER A 181 -28.52 38.26 16.86
C SER A 181 -29.11 38.12 18.27
N GLU A 182 -28.85 39.10 19.13
CA GLU A 182 -29.35 39.07 20.52
C GLU A 182 -30.68 39.83 20.69
N HIS A 183 -31.57 39.19 21.46
CA HIS A 183 -32.55 39.75 22.41
C HIS A 183 -34.05 39.57 22.13
N GLY A 184 -34.79 39.45 23.24
CA GLY A 184 -36.08 40.12 23.40
C GLY A 184 -37.33 39.25 23.26
N MET A 185 -37.77 38.62 24.36
CA MET A 185 -39.07 37.96 24.46
C MET A 185 -40.25 38.89 24.12
N GLN A 186 -41.22 38.44 23.33
CA GLN A 186 -42.62 38.20 23.77
C GLN A 186 -43.48 37.60 22.63
N ALA A 187 -44.59 36.96 23.01
CA ALA A 187 -45.65 36.44 22.12
C ALA A 187 -46.85 37.42 22.16
N PRO A 188 -47.78 37.49 21.16
CA PRO A 188 -48.29 36.33 20.41
C PRO A 188 -48.64 36.51 18.90
N SER A 189 -48.92 35.37 18.27
CA SER A 189 -49.85 35.15 17.14
C SER A 189 -50.01 36.21 16.02
N GLN A 190 -49.46 35.93 14.84
CA GLN A 190 -50.23 35.94 13.58
C GLN A 190 -49.53 35.13 12.46
N VAL A 191 -50.17 35.05 11.29
CA VAL A 191 -49.72 34.34 10.08
C VAL A 191 -48.78 35.23 9.28
N ASP A 192 -47.73 34.67 8.66
CA ASP A 192 -47.26 35.02 7.31
C ASP A 192 -46.21 34.02 6.78
N ASP A 193 -46.16 33.85 5.46
CA ASP A 193 -45.18 33.01 4.75
C ASP A 193 -43.82 33.72 4.61
N VAL A 194 -42.73 33.04 4.98
CA VAL A 194 -41.35 33.48 4.62
C VAL A 194 -40.50 32.27 4.25
N HIS A 195 -40.08 32.19 2.99
CA HIS A 195 -39.03 31.28 2.55
C HIS A 195 -37.69 31.66 3.20
N PHE A 196 -37.00 30.67 3.76
CA PHE A 196 -35.56 30.75 4.06
C PHE A 196 -34.82 29.77 3.15
N ASP A 197 -34.10 30.29 2.16
CA ASP A 197 -33.16 29.52 1.35
C ASP A 197 -31.90 29.20 2.18
N GLU A 198 -31.57 27.93 2.36
CA GLU A 198 -30.25 27.52 2.91
C GLU A 198 -29.18 27.65 1.80
N GLU A 199 -28.47 28.79 1.73
CA GLU A 199 -27.22 28.84 0.96
C GLU A 199 -26.17 27.91 1.60
N GLU A 200 -25.80 26.83 0.91
CA GLU A 200 -24.69 25.96 1.33
C GLU A 200 -23.33 26.66 1.15
N ASP A 201 -22.51 26.68 2.21
CA ASP A 201 -21.09 27.07 2.13
C ASP A 201 -20.36 26.28 1.02
N SER A 202 -19.87 27.00 0.01
CA SER A 202 -19.09 26.43 -1.10
C SER A 202 -17.66 26.08 -0.68
N LEU A 203 -17.11 24.99 -1.24
CA LEU A 203 -15.77 24.49 -0.90
C LEU A 203 -14.65 25.33 -1.55
N SER A 204 -13.59 25.60 -0.80
CA SER A 204 -12.40 26.33 -1.28
C SER A 204 -11.37 25.38 -1.92
N PRO A 205 -10.60 25.81 -2.94
CA PRO A 205 -9.43 25.06 -3.41
C PRO A 205 -8.39 24.76 -2.32
N THR A 206 -8.35 25.60 -1.27
CA THR A 206 -7.42 25.51 -0.14
C THR A 206 -7.90 24.60 0.99
N ASP A 207 -9.10 24.03 0.89
CA ASP A 207 -9.63 23.12 1.91
C ASP A 207 -8.99 21.74 1.85
N GLN A 208 -8.82 21.14 3.03
CA GLN A 208 -8.25 19.81 3.12
C GLN A 208 -9.32 18.79 2.74
N LEU A 209 -9.06 18.07 1.66
CA LEU A 209 -9.90 16.99 1.21
C LEU A 209 -9.35 15.67 1.78
N ASP A 210 -10.25 14.73 2.05
CA ASP A 210 -9.91 13.37 2.46
C ASP A 210 -10.83 12.38 1.73
N LEU A 211 -10.37 11.91 0.56
CA LEU A 211 -11.14 11.07 -0.34
C LEU A 211 -10.81 9.59 -0.09
N ALA A 212 -11.87 8.78 0.02
CA ALA A 212 -11.75 7.32 0.07
C ALA A 212 -11.28 6.77 -1.30
N PRO A 213 -10.13 6.10 -1.39
CA PRO A 213 -9.69 5.48 -2.64
C PRO A 213 -10.59 4.29 -2.98
N ARG A 214 -10.97 4.14 -4.25
CA ARG A 214 -11.78 3.02 -4.74
C ARG A 214 -10.97 1.72 -4.74
N MET A 215 -10.98 1.03 -3.60
CA MET A 215 -10.28 -0.25 -3.38
C MET A 215 -11.25 -1.41 -3.11
N MET A 216 -10.75 -2.63 -3.28
CA MET A 216 -11.53 -3.86 -3.19
C MET A 216 -10.77 -4.95 -2.45
N MET A 217 -11.34 -5.44 -1.34
CA MET A 217 -10.88 -6.64 -0.64
C MET A 217 -11.81 -7.81 -0.95
N ARG A 218 -11.25 -9.02 -1.12
CA ARG A 218 -12.01 -10.26 -1.35
C ARG A 218 -11.40 -11.40 -0.54
N GLY A 219 -12.20 -12.37 -0.10
CA GLY A 219 -11.73 -13.56 0.59
C GLY A 219 -12.59 -13.91 1.81
N ARG A 220 -12.07 -14.77 2.67
CA ARG A 220 -12.61 -15.08 4.00
C ARG A 220 -11.42 -15.24 4.96
N GLU A 221 -11.58 -14.75 6.19
CA GLU A 221 -10.61 -14.90 7.29
C GLU A 221 -9.16 -14.60 6.85
N THR A 222 -8.26 -15.58 6.97
CA THR A 222 -6.83 -15.47 6.64
C THR A 222 -6.52 -15.46 5.14
N LYS A 223 -7.49 -15.80 4.28
CA LYS A 223 -7.30 -15.96 2.82
C LYS A 223 -7.89 -14.78 2.06
N THR A 224 -7.41 -13.58 2.36
CA THR A 224 -7.79 -12.33 1.66
C THR A 224 -6.90 -12.02 0.45
N ARG A 225 -7.46 -11.26 -0.49
CA ARG A 225 -6.78 -10.67 -1.65
C ARG A 225 -7.26 -9.24 -1.86
N PHE A 226 -6.30 -8.31 -1.88
CA PHE A 226 -6.51 -6.91 -2.26
C PHE A 226 -6.64 -6.72 -3.78
N SER A 227 -7.25 -5.62 -4.19
CA SER A 227 -7.24 -5.08 -5.55
C SER A 227 -7.51 -3.58 -5.48
N GLY A 228 -6.57 -2.76 -5.96
CA GLY A 228 -6.70 -1.30 -5.94
C GLY A 228 -7.57 -0.76 -7.07
N SER A 229 -7.62 0.57 -7.17
CA SER A 229 -8.40 1.34 -8.15
C SER A 229 -8.07 0.99 -9.60
N GLY A 230 -6.77 0.90 -9.95
CA GLY A 230 -6.29 0.66 -11.31
C GLY A 230 -6.62 -0.73 -11.90
N ILE A 231 -7.10 -1.68 -11.09
CA ILE A 231 -7.43 -3.04 -11.54
C ILE A 231 -8.79 -3.07 -12.25
N PHE A 232 -8.85 -3.69 -13.43
CA PHE A 232 -10.05 -3.82 -14.27
C PHE A 232 -11.33 -4.16 -13.52
N ALA A 233 -11.29 -5.10 -12.56
CA ALA A 233 -12.47 -5.49 -11.80
C ALA A 233 -13.00 -4.41 -10.81
N SER A 234 -12.17 -3.43 -10.44
CA SER A 234 -12.57 -2.22 -9.70
C SER A 234 -13.16 -1.18 -10.66
N LEU A 235 -12.61 -1.09 -11.88
CA LEU A 235 -13.08 -0.18 -12.94
C LEU A 235 -14.46 -0.58 -13.49
N VAL A 236 -14.74 -1.89 -13.62
CA VAL A 236 -16.06 -2.43 -14.02
C VAL A 236 -17.13 -2.19 -12.95
N ALA A 237 -16.76 -2.14 -11.66
CA ALA A 237 -17.69 -1.88 -10.55
C ALA A 237 -18.21 -0.43 -10.50
N GLN A 238 -17.89 0.40 -11.49
CA GLN A 238 -18.38 1.77 -11.64
C GLN A 238 -19.70 1.87 -12.42
N PHE A 239 -20.18 0.75 -12.96
CA PHE A 239 -21.46 0.63 -13.67
C PHE A 239 -22.40 -0.28 -12.87
N PRO A 240 -23.44 0.25 -12.20
CA PRO A 240 -24.36 -0.59 -11.40
C PRO A 240 -25.06 -1.65 -12.26
N ASP A 241 -25.56 -1.26 -13.43
CA ASP A 241 -26.41 -2.10 -14.30
C ASP A 241 -25.65 -3.15 -15.12
N ILE A 242 -24.31 -3.16 -15.06
CA ILE A 242 -23.50 -4.09 -15.87
C ILE A 242 -23.77 -5.56 -15.52
N ARG A 243 -24.24 -5.84 -14.30
CA ARG A 243 -24.65 -7.18 -13.89
C ARG A 243 -25.88 -7.62 -14.68
N SER A 244 -26.99 -6.89 -14.55
CA SER A 244 -28.28 -7.25 -15.15
C SER A 244 -28.20 -7.27 -16.67
N PHE A 245 -27.52 -6.30 -17.27
CA PHE A 245 -27.30 -6.24 -18.73
C PHE A 245 -26.45 -7.41 -19.25
N ALA A 246 -25.39 -7.82 -18.54
CA ALA A 246 -24.61 -9.01 -18.90
C ALA A 246 -25.37 -10.33 -18.68
N GLU A 247 -26.17 -10.42 -17.61
CA GLU A 247 -27.04 -11.57 -17.33
C GLU A 247 -28.13 -11.71 -18.40
N GLU A 248 -28.70 -10.61 -18.89
CA GLU A 248 -29.68 -10.59 -19.99
C GLU A 248 -29.09 -11.13 -21.29
N ILE A 249 -27.95 -10.57 -21.75
CA ILE A 249 -27.26 -11.04 -22.97
C ILE A 249 -26.91 -12.53 -22.86
N ARG A 250 -26.48 -12.99 -21.68
CA ARG A 250 -26.18 -14.40 -21.43
C ARG A 250 -27.44 -15.29 -21.52
N LEU A 251 -28.60 -14.81 -21.10
CA LEU A 251 -29.86 -15.55 -21.15
C LEU A 251 -30.45 -15.59 -22.56
N SER A 252 -30.29 -14.53 -23.36
CA SER A 252 -30.67 -14.51 -24.78
C SER A 252 -29.78 -15.37 -25.69
N THR A 253 -28.60 -15.79 -25.23
CA THR A 253 -27.58 -16.42 -26.09
C THR A 253 -27.09 -17.78 -25.55
N PRO A 254 -27.81 -18.88 -25.83
CA PRO A 254 -27.43 -20.24 -25.40
C PRO A 254 -26.04 -20.70 -25.88
N VAL A 255 -25.53 -20.16 -27.00
CA VAL A 255 -24.22 -20.51 -27.58
C VAL A 255 -23.05 -20.24 -26.60
N PHE A 256 -23.16 -19.25 -25.72
CA PHE A 256 -22.15 -18.98 -24.69
C PHE A 256 -22.01 -20.14 -23.66
N ALA A 257 -23.08 -20.91 -23.43
CA ALA A 257 -22.99 -22.13 -22.61
C ALA A 257 -22.17 -23.23 -23.32
N GLN A 258 -22.28 -23.30 -24.64
CA GLN A 258 -21.60 -24.29 -25.47
C GLN A 258 -20.11 -23.99 -25.61
N LEU A 259 -19.70 -22.73 -25.79
CA LEU A 259 -18.29 -22.30 -25.89
C LEU A 259 -17.48 -22.49 -24.59
N GLN A 260 -18.17 -22.74 -23.48
CA GLN A 260 -17.58 -22.76 -22.14
C GLN A 260 -16.48 -23.84 -21.92
N PRO A 261 -16.56 -25.08 -22.43
CA PRO A 261 -15.50 -26.08 -22.25
C PRO A 261 -14.20 -25.69 -22.95
N ASP A 262 -14.26 -25.14 -24.16
CA ASP A 262 -13.10 -24.91 -25.00
C ASP A 262 -12.34 -23.62 -24.61
N LEU A 263 -13.05 -22.57 -24.21
CA LEU A 263 -12.44 -21.43 -23.51
C LEU A 263 -11.83 -21.80 -22.14
N ARG A 264 -12.26 -22.90 -21.48
CA ARG A 264 -11.53 -23.45 -20.32
C ARG A 264 -10.28 -24.22 -20.71
N ARG A 265 -10.27 -24.91 -21.86
CA ARG A 265 -9.11 -25.65 -22.37
C ARG A 265 -7.96 -24.70 -22.67
N ILE A 266 -8.16 -23.68 -23.52
CA ILE A 266 -7.11 -22.68 -23.86
C ILE A 266 -6.56 -21.99 -22.59
N LYS A 267 -7.46 -21.51 -21.71
CA LYS A 267 -7.13 -20.88 -20.42
C LYS A 267 -6.34 -21.77 -19.44
N ARG A 268 -6.25 -23.09 -19.69
CA ARG A 268 -5.48 -24.06 -18.89
C ARG A 268 -4.26 -24.59 -19.64
N GLY A 269 -4.37 -24.88 -20.93
CA GLY A 269 -3.34 -25.51 -21.76
C GLY A 269 -2.01 -24.77 -21.73
N LEU A 270 -2.01 -23.54 -22.25
CA LEU A 270 -0.82 -22.72 -22.53
C LEU A 270 0.08 -22.39 -21.32
N PHE A 271 -0.41 -22.52 -20.08
CA PHE A 271 0.34 -22.11 -18.90
C PHE A 271 0.29 -23.07 -17.70
N LYS A 272 -0.71 -23.96 -17.60
CA LYS A 272 -0.81 -24.89 -16.46
C LYS A 272 -0.37 -26.32 -16.79
N VAL A 273 -0.53 -26.78 -18.02
CA VAL A 273 -0.16 -28.17 -18.39
C VAL A 273 1.37 -28.35 -18.38
N MET A 274 2.12 -27.39 -18.93
CA MET A 274 3.59 -27.46 -18.96
C MET A 274 4.25 -27.38 -17.58
N VAL A 275 3.62 -26.70 -16.61
CA VAL A 275 4.23 -26.36 -15.30
C VAL A 275 3.79 -27.31 -14.17
N ILE A 276 2.66 -28.01 -14.31
CA ILE A 276 2.06 -28.81 -13.21
C ILE A 276 2.20 -30.32 -13.45
N THR A 277 2.22 -30.79 -14.69
CA THR A 277 2.10 -32.23 -15.02
C THR A 277 3.35 -32.91 -15.58
N ARG A 278 4.48 -32.20 -15.69
CA ARG A 278 5.80 -32.79 -15.98
C ARG A 278 6.87 -32.09 -15.13
N PRO A 279 7.87 -32.80 -14.57
CA PRO A 279 9.05 -32.14 -14.01
C PRO A 279 9.78 -31.41 -15.14
N PHE A 280 9.90 -30.09 -15.03
CA PHE A 280 10.54 -29.25 -16.03
C PHE A 280 12.07 -29.41 -15.90
N PRO A 281 12.77 -30.00 -16.89
CA PRO A 281 14.19 -30.33 -16.75
C PRO A 281 15.02 -29.05 -16.63
N ASP A 282 16.12 -29.13 -15.87
CA ASP A 282 17.03 -28.00 -15.71
C ASP A 282 17.71 -27.67 -17.06
N PRO A 283 17.53 -26.44 -17.58
CA PRO A 283 17.96 -26.12 -18.94
C PRO A 283 19.49 -26.06 -19.06
N THR A 284 20.04 -26.95 -19.89
CA THR A 284 21.44 -26.97 -20.31
C THR A 284 21.68 -26.02 -21.48
N THR A 285 22.92 -25.56 -21.70
CA THR A 285 23.29 -24.72 -22.85
C THR A 285 22.79 -25.29 -24.19
N ALA A 286 22.97 -26.60 -24.41
CA ALA A 286 22.50 -27.28 -25.61
C ALA A 286 20.96 -27.23 -25.74
N SER A 287 20.21 -27.48 -24.66
CA SER A 287 18.74 -27.36 -24.69
C SER A 287 18.26 -25.92 -24.99
N LEU A 288 18.98 -24.91 -24.50
CA LEU A 288 18.68 -23.49 -24.74
C LEU A 288 18.94 -23.11 -26.21
N ILE A 289 20.05 -23.58 -26.79
CA ILE A 289 20.37 -23.38 -28.21
C ILE A 289 19.32 -24.08 -29.10
N ASN A 290 18.96 -25.33 -28.78
CA ASN A 290 18.01 -26.13 -29.56
C ASN A 290 16.56 -25.58 -29.57
N MET A 291 16.24 -24.57 -28.76
CA MET A 291 14.95 -23.88 -28.78
C MET A 291 14.94 -22.63 -29.66
N LEU A 292 16.09 -22.15 -30.13
CA LEU A 292 16.15 -20.97 -30.99
C LEU A 292 15.59 -21.29 -32.38
N PRO A 293 14.82 -20.36 -32.99
CA PRO A 293 14.32 -20.53 -34.34
C PRO A 293 15.44 -20.24 -35.37
N SER A 294 15.12 -20.37 -36.67
CA SER A 294 16.06 -20.02 -37.75
C SER A 294 16.57 -18.58 -37.63
N ARG A 295 17.78 -18.32 -38.16
CA ARG A 295 18.38 -16.98 -38.14
C ARG A 295 17.45 -15.89 -38.70
N GLY A 296 16.70 -16.16 -39.77
CA GLY A 296 15.74 -15.21 -40.33
C GLY A 296 14.59 -14.81 -39.39
N VAL A 297 14.19 -15.70 -38.48
CA VAL A 297 13.20 -15.41 -37.42
C VAL A 297 13.86 -14.68 -36.25
N VAL A 298 15.10 -15.03 -35.90
CA VAL A 298 15.89 -14.33 -34.88
C VAL A 298 16.13 -12.88 -35.28
N ASP A 299 16.62 -12.64 -36.49
CA ASP A 299 17.01 -11.32 -36.97
C ASP A 299 15.80 -10.37 -37.09
N GLU A 300 14.62 -10.87 -37.50
CA GLU A 300 13.36 -10.10 -37.45
C GLU A 300 12.95 -9.73 -36.02
N LEU A 301 12.90 -10.70 -35.11
CA LEU A 301 12.49 -10.47 -33.72
C LEU A 301 13.48 -9.59 -32.97
N VAL A 302 14.78 -9.66 -33.27
CA VAL A 302 15.81 -8.74 -32.76
C VAL A 302 15.60 -7.32 -33.30
N GLY A 303 15.31 -7.16 -34.60
CA GLY A 303 14.99 -5.85 -35.18
C GLY A 303 13.74 -5.20 -34.54
N LEU A 304 12.70 -6.00 -34.30
CA LEU A 304 11.50 -5.57 -33.56
C LEU A 304 11.82 -5.23 -32.10
N TYR A 305 12.60 -6.05 -31.40
CA TYR A 305 13.03 -5.75 -30.03
C TYR A 305 13.79 -4.41 -29.96
N ILE A 306 14.76 -4.20 -30.84
CA ILE A 306 15.57 -2.96 -30.89
C ILE A 306 14.68 -1.73 -31.16
N THR A 307 13.76 -1.84 -32.12
CA THR A 307 12.92 -0.71 -32.55
C THR A 307 11.90 -0.29 -31.50
N TYR A 308 11.18 -1.24 -30.89
CA TYR A 308 10.01 -0.94 -30.04
C TYR A 308 10.27 -1.08 -28.54
N ILE A 309 11.21 -1.93 -28.11
CA ILE A 309 11.39 -2.32 -26.70
C ILE A 309 12.71 -1.77 -26.14
N GLU A 310 13.83 -1.99 -26.82
CA GLU A 310 15.14 -1.52 -26.38
C GLU A 310 15.24 0.00 -26.44
N SER A 311 14.62 0.62 -27.46
CA SER A 311 14.51 2.07 -27.65
C SER A 311 13.78 2.79 -26.50
N THR A 312 13.02 2.04 -25.68
CA THR A 312 12.25 2.58 -24.54
C THR A 312 12.79 2.10 -23.19
N HIS A 313 13.37 0.90 -23.11
CA HIS A 313 13.80 0.27 -21.86
C HIS A 313 15.32 0.26 -21.61
N ARG A 314 16.16 0.62 -22.60
CA ARG A 314 17.63 0.80 -22.45
C ARG A 314 18.32 -0.28 -21.57
N ILE A 315 18.05 -1.56 -21.84
CA ILE A 315 18.53 -2.72 -21.06
C ILE A 315 19.86 -3.25 -21.64
N LEU A 316 19.99 -3.22 -22.97
CA LEU A 316 21.15 -3.70 -23.69
C LEU A 316 21.98 -2.52 -24.16
N HIS A 317 23.24 -2.78 -24.46
CA HIS A 317 24.01 -1.91 -25.34
C HIS A 317 23.92 -2.51 -26.74
N VAL A 318 23.27 -1.84 -27.69
CA VAL A 318 22.89 -2.47 -28.97
C VAL A 318 24.11 -2.93 -29.79
N PRO A 319 25.17 -2.13 -29.97
CA PRO A 319 26.39 -2.56 -30.66
C PRO A 319 27.09 -3.75 -30.00
N SER A 320 27.09 -3.83 -28.65
CA SER A 320 27.65 -4.98 -27.94
C SER A 320 26.82 -6.24 -28.19
N PHE A 321 25.49 -6.13 -28.06
CA PHE A 321 24.58 -7.26 -28.23
C PHE A 321 24.61 -7.84 -29.66
N LEU A 322 24.71 -6.99 -30.69
CA LEU A 322 24.83 -7.46 -32.07
C LEU A 322 26.17 -8.17 -32.33
N ARG A 323 27.28 -7.67 -31.77
CA ARG A 323 28.58 -8.39 -31.81
C ARG A 323 28.53 -9.72 -31.05
N GLU A 324 27.87 -9.77 -29.89
CA GLU A 324 27.62 -11.02 -29.15
C GLU A 324 26.79 -12.02 -29.98
N LEU A 325 25.82 -11.52 -30.78
CA LEU A 325 24.95 -12.34 -31.65
C LEU A 325 25.68 -12.91 -32.88
N ASP A 326 26.49 -12.11 -33.58
CA ASP A 326 27.30 -12.62 -34.70
C ASP A 326 28.38 -13.62 -34.22
N GLN A 327 28.98 -13.37 -33.05
CA GLN A 327 29.88 -14.34 -32.40
C GLN A 327 29.15 -15.62 -32.01
N PHE A 328 27.93 -15.54 -31.49
CA PHE A 328 27.08 -16.70 -31.22
C PHE A 328 26.82 -17.53 -32.48
N TRP A 329 26.44 -16.90 -33.59
CA TRP A 329 26.24 -17.61 -34.86
C TRP A 329 27.53 -18.24 -35.40
N ALA A 330 28.68 -17.57 -35.27
CA ALA A 330 29.98 -18.11 -35.67
C ALA A 330 30.48 -19.28 -34.78
N MET A 331 29.88 -19.50 -33.60
CA MET A 331 30.22 -20.58 -32.68
C MET A 331 29.15 -21.68 -32.58
N LEU A 332 28.14 -21.67 -33.45
CA LEU A 332 26.99 -22.60 -33.36
C LEU A 332 27.42 -24.08 -33.44
N ASP A 333 28.44 -24.38 -34.26
CA ASP A 333 29.05 -25.71 -34.40
C ASP A 333 29.95 -26.11 -33.21
N SER A 334 30.09 -25.25 -32.20
CA SER A 334 30.84 -25.51 -30.96
C SER A 334 30.06 -25.11 -29.69
N PRO A 335 28.93 -25.79 -29.36
CA PRO A 335 28.05 -25.39 -28.26
C PRO A 335 28.69 -25.29 -26.86
N ALA A 336 29.83 -25.94 -26.65
CA ALA A 336 30.59 -25.87 -25.39
C ALA A 336 31.23 -24.49 -25.14
N SER A 337 31.48 -23.71 -26.21
CA SER A 337 32.03 -22.35 -26.14
C SER A 337 30.97 -21.27 -25.92
N ILE A 338 29.68 -21.61 -26.05
CA ILE A 338 28.58 -20.65 -26.00
C ILE A 338 28.16 -20.37 -24.55
N SER A 339 28.04 -19.08 -24.22
CA SER A 339 27.51 -18.63 -22.93
C SER A 339 26.01 -18.94 -22.80
N ALA A 340 25.65 -19.79 -21.83
CA ALA A 340 24.24 -20.04 -21.48
C ALA A 340 23.50 -18.75 -21.08
N ALA A 341 24.20 -17.78 -20.46
CA ALA A 341 23.62 -16.49 -20.12
C ALA A 341 23.25 -15.68 -21.38
N PHE A 342 24.04 -15.78 -22.45
CA PHE A 342 23.70 -15.14 -23.73
C PHE A 342 22.53 -15.85 -24.42
N ALA A 343 22.50 -17.19 -24.43
CA ALA A 343 21.36 -17.93 -24.97
C ALA A 343 20.05 -17.57 -24.27
N VAL A 344 20.06 -17.42 -22.93
CA VAL A 344 18.90 -16.94 -22.15
C VAL A 344 18.57 -15.47 -22.44
N GLN A 345 19.57 -14.60 -22.61
CA GLN A 345 19.37 -13.20 -23.02
C GLN A 345 18.65 -13.12 -24.38
N LEU A 346 19.12 -13.89 -25.36
CA LEU A 346 18.54 -13.95 -26.70
C LEU A 346 17.11 -14.51 -26.67
N LEU A 347 16.88 -15.65 -26.02
CA LEU A 347 15.53 -16.24 -25.87
C LEU A 347 14.52 -15.27 -25.23
N LEU A 348 14.95 -14.45 -24.27
CA LEU A 348 14.09 -13.42 -23.66
C LEU A 348 13.88 -12.20 -24.58
N VAL A 349 14.90 -11.75 -25.31
CA VAL A 349 14.79 -10.70 -26.35
C VAL A 349 13.76 -11.10 -27.41
N LEU A 350 13.87 -12.31 -27.95
CA LEU A 350 12.93 -12.89 -28.92
C LEU A 350 11.51 -12.99 -28.34
N SER A 351 11.38 -13.43 -27.08
CA SER A 351 10.09 -13.55 -26.40
C SER A 351 9.41 -12.20 -26.13
N CYS A 352 10.18 -11.15 -25.84
CA CYS A 352 9.66 -9.79 -25.70
C CYS A 352 9.04 -9.29 -27.01
N ALA A 353 9.69 -9.56 -28.14
CA ALA A 353 9.25 -9.11 -29.47
C ALA A 353 8.19 -10.00 -30.15
N TRP A 354 7.99 -11.24 -29.72
CA TRP A 354 7.13 -12.24 -30.39
C TRP A 354 5.73 -11.73 -30.77
N ASN A 355 5.06 -10.98 -29.88
CA ASN A 355 3.71 -10.47 -30.13
C ASN A 355 3.66 -9.18 -30.99
N LEU A 356 4.82 -8.62 -31.36
CA LEU A 356 4.93 -7.44 -32.23
C LEU A 356 5.02 -7.79 -33.72
N ALA A 357 5.41 -9.03 -34.04
CA ALA A 357 5.54 -9.52 -35.40
C ALA A 357 4.17 -9.84 -36.04
N ASP A 358 4.19 -10.11 -37.34
CA ASP A 358 3.18 -10.93 -37.97
C ASP A 358 3.61 -12.41 -37.97
N PHE A 359 2.67 -13.31 -37.69
CA PHE A 359 2.96 -14.74 -37.55
C PHE A 359 3.21 -15.41 -38.92
N ALA A 360 2.59 -14.95 -40.00
CA ALA A 360 2.88 -15.46 -41.34
C ALA A 360 4.26 -14.98 -41.83
N SER A 361 4.68 -13.76 -41.48
CA SER A 361 6.06 -13.29 -41.69
C SER A 361 7.08 -14.19 -41.00
N LEU A 362 6.93 -14.44 -39.69
CA LEU A 362 7.81 -15.35 -38.96
C LEU A 362 7.81 -16.77 -39.56
N GLN A 363 6.62 -17.30 -39.91
CA GLN A 363 6.51 -18.65 -40.48
C GLN A 363 7.16 -18.75 -41.87
N SER A 364 7.13 -17.69 -42.69
CA SER A 364 7.79 -17.69 -44.01
C SER A 364 9.33 -17.65 -43.93
N LYS A 365 9.90 -17.19 -42.81
CA LYS A 365 11.35 -17.18 -42.54
C LYS A 365 11.82 -18.37 -41.69
N SER A 366 10.90 -19.20 -41.22
CA SER A 366 11.19 -20.40 -40.44
C SER A 366 11.49 -21.60 -41.33
N ALA A 367 12.49 -22.40 -40.96
CA ALA A 367 12.81 -23.67 -41.62
C ALA A 367 11.86 -24.83 -41.24
N GLY A 368 10.93 -24.60 -40.31
CA GLY A 368 9.92 -25.57 -39.86
C GLY A 368 8.69 -24.90 -39.25
N GLU A 369 7.70 -25.67 -38.81
CA GLU A 369 6.48 -25.12 -38.20
C GLU A 369 6.79 -24.43 -36.86
N LEU A 370 6.47 -23.14 -36.76
CA LEU A 370 6.53 -22.38 -35.52
C LEU A 370 5.27 -22.66 -34.71
N LYS A 371 5.41 -23.07 -33.44
CA LYS A 371 4.24 -23.28 -32.57
C LYS A 371 3.75 -21.95 -32.00
N CYS A 372 2.44 -21.81 -31.87
CA CYS A 372 1.78 -20.61 -31.31
C CYS A 372 2.31 -20.18 -29.92
N GLN A 373 2.92 -21.13 -29.20
CA GLN A 373 3.36 -21.02 -27.82
C GLN A 373 4.87 -20.85 -27.62
N SER A 374 5.71 -20.91 -28.67
CA SER A 374 7.18 -21.03 -28.54
C SER A 374 7.81 -19.98 -27.61
N ALA A 375 7.41 -18.70 -27.71
CA ALA A 375 7.91 -17.64 -26.84
C ALA A 375 7.52 -17.80 -25.35
N VAL A 376 6.39 -18.45 -25.05
CA VAL A 376 6.04 -18.81 -23.67
C VAL A 376 6.99 -19.90 -23.16
N GLU A 377 7.33 -20.89 -23.99
CA GLU A 377 8.29 -21.95 -23.63
C GLU A 377 9.68 -21.36 -23.37
N TRP A 378 10.17 -20.50 -24.26
CA TRP A 378 11.41 -19.73 -24.07
C TRP A 378 11.43 -18.97 -22.74
N THR A 379 10.32 -18.31 -22.39
CA THR A 379 10.17 -17.55 -21.13
C THR A 379 10.18 -18.46 -19.90
N LEU A 380 9.60 -19.67 -19.99
CA LEU A 380 9.61 -20.65 -18.91
C LEU A 380 11.02 -21.24 -18.68
N HIS A 381 11.72 -21.63 -19.75
CA HIS A 381 13.10 -22.12 -19.64
C HIS A 381 14.07 -21.03 -19.16
N ALA A 382 13.96 -19.81 -19.68
CA ALA A 382 14.73 -18.67 -19.19
C ALA A 382 14.47 -18.39 -17.71
N GLY A 383 13.20 -18.40 -17.28
CA GLY A 383 12.80 -18.25 -15.89
C GLY A 383 13.40 -19.34 -14.99
N LYS A 384 13.31 -20.62 -15.40
CA LYS A 384 13.89 -21.76 -14.64
C LYS A 384 15.42 -21.67 -14.54
N TRP A 385 16.10 -21.25 -15.61
CA TRP A 385 17.55 -21.04 -15.58
C TRP A 385 17.94 -19.93 -14.59
N ILE A 386 17.23 -18.80 -14.60
CA ILE A 386 17.45 -17.68 -13.67
C ILE A 386 17.14 -18.09 -12.22
N GLU A 387 16.06 -18.85 -11.98
CA GLU A 387 15.69 -19.37 -10.66
C GLU A 387 16.74 -20.36 -10.10
N ASN A 388 17.52 -21.02 -10.96
CA ASN A 388 18.65 -21.89 -10.57
C ASN A 388 19.97 -21.14 -10.29
N LEU A 389 20.08 -19.84 -10.60
CA LEU A 389 21.31 -19.08 -10.37
C LEU A 389 21.51 -18.79 -8.88
N HIS A 390 22.45 -19.50 -8.24
CA HIS A 390 22.82 -19.34 -6.83
C HIS A 390 23.67 -18.07 -6.57
N THR A 391 23.18 -16.93 -7.05
CA THR A 391 23.90 -15.65 -7.15
C THR A 391 23.89 -14.90 -5.81
N LYS A 392 24.97 -15.00 -5.03
CA LYS A 392 25.11 -14.32 -3.72
C LYS A 392 25.12 -12.77 -3.80
N ARG A 393 25.45 -12.20 -4.95
CA ARG A 393 25.43 -10.74 -5.23
C ARG A 393 25.05 -10.53 -6.70
N PRO A 394 23.96 -9.83 -7.03
CA PRO A 394 23.53 -9.68 -8.43
C PRO A 394 24.53 -8.91 -9.27
N GLU A 395 24.89 -9.47 -10.42
CA GLU A 395 25.74 -8.82 -11.42
C GLU A 395 24.89 -8.08 -12.47
N ILE A 396 25.54 -7.31 -13.36
CA ILE A 396 24.85 -6.56 -14.40
C ILE A 396 24.09 -7.48 -15.37
N THR A 397 24.65 -8.64 -15.70
CA THR A 397 23.97 -9.67 -16.50
C THR A 397 22.75 -10.22 -15.77
N SER A 398 22.85 -10.52 -14.47
CA SER A 398 21.70 -10.95 -13.65
C SER A 398 20.57 -9.92 -13.67
N MET A 399 20.91 -8.62 -13.54
CA MET A 399 19.93 -7.52 -13.63
C MET A 399 19.29 -7.42 -15.02
N ARG A 400 20.08 -7.43 -16.11
CA ARG A 400 19.57 -7.42 -17.50
C ARG A 400 18.57 -8.56 -17.73
N LEU A 401 18.94 -9.78 -17.35
CA LEU A 401 18.10 -10.97 -17.48
C LEU A 401 16.82 -10.90 -16.62
N SER A 402 16.89 -10.36 -15.40
CA SER A 402 15.69 -10.17 -14.57
C SER A 402 14.72 -9.13 -15.14
N VAL A 403 15.20 -8.03 -15.71
CA VAL A 403 14.35 -7.04 -16.40
C VAL A 403 13.69 -7.66 -17.63
N LEU A 404 14.49 -8.30 -18.49
CA LEU A 404 14.00 -9.00 -19.70
C LEU A 404 12.95 -10.07 -19.37
N LEU A 405 13.15 -10.84 -18.28
CA LEU A 405 12.19 -11.84 -17.83
C LEU A 405 10.84 -11.22 -17.42
N ILE A 406 10.84 -10.05 -16.78
CA ILE A 406 9.61 -9.33 -16.43
C ILE A 406 8.92 -8.80 -17.70
N LEU A 407 9.67 -8.28 -18.68
CA LEU A 407 9.10 -7.84 -19.96
C LEU A 407 8.47 -8.99 -20.74
N ALA A 408 9.15 -10.12 -20.89
CA ALA A 408 8.61 -11.32 -21.54
C ALA A 408 7.39 -11.89 -20.79
N GLN A 409 7.41 -11.88 -19.45
CA GLN A 409 6.22 -12.28 -18.69
C GLN A 409 5.05 -11.30 -18.89
N ASN A 410 5.32 -10.00 -19.05
CA ASN A 410 4.28 -9.01 -19.32
C ASN A 410 3.73 -9.11 -20.74
N SER A 411 4.57 -9.33 -21.78
CA SER A 411 4.13 -9.46 -23.18
C SER A 411 3.20 -10.67 -23.40
N HIS A 412 3.40 -11.76 -22.66
CA HIS A 412 2.53 -12.95 -22.66
C HIS A 412 1.49 -12.96 -21.53
N GLY A 413 1.47 -11.93 -20.67
CA GLY A 413 0.54 -11.80 -19.55
C GLY A 413 0.69 -12.89 -18.48
N MET A 414 1.86 -13.54 -18.40
CA MET A 414 2.28 -14.47 -17.36
C MET A 414 2.42 -13.76 -16.01
N ARG A 415 2.39 -14.52 -14.91
CA ARG A 415 2.59 -14.07 -13.50
C ARG A 415 1.92 -12.75 -13.03
N ARG A 416 0.95 -12.14 -13.77
CA ARG A 416 0.33 -10.80 -13.51
C ARG A 416 -0.12 -10.54 -12.06
N SER A 417 -0.54 -11.57 -11.31
CA SER A 417 -0.95 -11.46 -9.91
C SER A 417 0.20 -11.36 -8.90
N GLN A 418 1.42 -11.71 -9.30
CA GLN A 418 2.66 -11.56 -8.53
C GLN A 418 3.48 -10.35 -9.00
N ALA A 419 3.18 -9.78 -10.18
CA ALA A 419 4.01 -8.77 -10.85
C ALA A 419 4.51 -7.62 -9.95
N TRP A 420 3.68 -7.10 -9.04
CA TRP A 420 4.10 -6.06 -8.08
C TRP A 420 5.17 -6.58 -7.10
N LEU A 421 4.96 -7.75 -6.51
CA LEU A 421 5.99 -8.41 -5.69
C LEU A 421 7.27 -8.71 -6.49
N THR A 422 7.14 -9.06 -7.77
CA THR A 422 8.29 -9.30 -8.66
C THR A 422 9.09 -8.00 -8.90
N THR A 423 8.44 -6.87 -9.22
CA THR A 423 9.12 -5.59 -9.39
C THR A 423 9.70 -5.06 -8.08
N SER A 424 8.97 -5.14 -6.96
CA SER A 424 9.48 -4.80 -5.63
C SER A 424 10.73 -5.62 -5.25
N THR A 425 10.80 -6.89 -5.67
CA THR A 425 11.95 -7.76 -5.43
C THR A 425 13.13 -7.36 -6.30
N LEU A 426 12.91 -7.02 -7.58
CA LEU A 426 13.95 -6.54 -8.48
C LEU A 426 14.53 -5.17 -8.03
N VAL A 427 13.68 -4.24 -7.57
CA VAL A 427 14.11 -2.98 -6.94
C VAL A 427 15.06 -3.26 -5.78
N LYS A 428 14.69 -4.17 -4.86
CA LYS A 428 15.52 -4.54 -3.70
C LYS A 428 16.85 -5.21 -4.10
N GLN A 429 16.83 -6.11 -5.10
CA GLN A 429 18.05 -6.73 -5.63
C GLN A 429 18.98 -5.70 -6.30
N ALA A 430 18.43 -4.74 -7.04
CA ALA A 430 19.20 -3.65 -7.64
C ALA A 430 19.77 -2.70 -6.57
N MET A 431 19.01 -2.42 -5.49
CA MET A 431 19.50 -1.66 -4.34
C MET A 431 20.66 -2.39 -3.64
N MET A 432 20.57 -3.70 -3.41
CA MET A 432 21.66 -4.53 -2.88
C MET A 432 22.91 -4.53 -3.78
N ALA A 433 22.73 -4.44 -5.10
CA ALA A 433 23.82 -4.29 -6.08
C ALA A 433 24.29 -2.83 -6.28
N GLY A 434 23.75 -1.87 -5.51
CA GLY A 434 24.15 -0.47 -5.47
C GLY A 434 23.62 0.43 -6.60
N TYR A 435 22.61 0.00 -7.36
CA TYR A 435 22.11 0.73 -8.54
C TYR A 435 21.40 2.05 -8.17
N HIS A 436 20.80 2.12 -6.98
CA HIS A 436 20.12 3.32 -6.46
C HIS A 436 21.07 4.50 -6.12
N ARG A 437 22.40 4.31 -6.18
CA ARG A 437 23.38 5.38 -5.93
C ARG A 437 24.09 5.79 -7.22
N ASP A 438 24.36 7.08 -7.40
CA ASP A 438 25.08 7.56 -8.58
C ASP A 438 26.47 6.91 -8.72
N PRO A 439 26.71 6.10 -9.77
CA PRO A 439 27.94 5.35 -9.92
C PRO A 439 29.14 6.26 -10.24
N SER A 440 28.95 7.54 -10.59
CA SER A 440 30.06 8.47 -10.82
C SER A 440 30.92 8.71 -9.58
N ARG A 441 30.35 8.64 -8.38
CA ARG A 441 31.07 8.79 -7.10
C ARG A 441 32.06 7.67 -6.80
N TYR A 442 32.06 6.59 -7.59
CA TYR A 442 32.91 5.41 -7.38
C TYR A 442 33.92 5.27 -8.52
N ALA A 443 35.20 5.52 -8.21
CA ALA A 443 36.31 5.47 -9.19
C ALA A 443 36.71 4.05 -9.66
N ARG A 444 36.00 3.00 -9.24
CA ARG A 444 36.28 1.58 -9.57
C ARG A 444 35.33 0.98 -10.61
N ILE A 445 34.45 1.78 -11.20
CA ILE A 445 33.49 1.37 -12.23
C ILE A 445 33.90 2.07 -13.54
N SER A 446 34.04 1.32 -14.65
CA SER A 446 34.35 1.93 -15.96
C SER A 446 33.21 2.83 -16.46
N VAL A 447 33.48 3.78 -17.34
CA VAL A 447 32.48 4.76 -17.79
C VAL A 447 31.25 4.07 -18.38
N PHE A 448 31.48 3.09 -19.26
CA PHE A 448 30.44 2.19 -19.79
C PHE A 448 29.55 1.59 -18.69
N ASN A 449 30.14 0.99 -17.67
CA ASN A 449 29.39 0.37 -16.57
C ASN A 449 28.72 1.40 -15.63
N LYS A 450 29.17 2.66 -15.60
CA LYS A 450 28.45 3.74 -14.91
C LYS A 450 27.15 4.08 -15.64
N GLU A 451 27.21 4.23 -16.96
CA GLU A 451 26.05 4.58 -17.78
C GLU A 451 25.04 3.42 -17.87
N MET A 452 25.49 2.19 -18.16
CA MET A 452 24.61 1.01 -18.18
C MET A 452 23.91 0.78 -16.83
N ARG A 453 24.54 1.12 -15.69
CA ARG A 453 23.88 1.10 -14.38
C ARG A 453 22.74 2.11 -14.25
N ARG A 454 22.90 3.34 -14.77
CA ARG A 454 21.84 4.38 -14.74
C ARG A 454 20.66 4.02 -15.63
N ARG A 455 20.94 3.52 -16.85
CA ARG A 455 19.93 3.05 -17.80
C ARG A 455 19.08 1.92 -17.22
N ILE A 456 19.73 0.88 -16.67
CA ILE A 456 19.05 -0.25 -16.02
C ILE A 456 18.28 0.19 -14.76
N TRP A 457 18.87 1.05 -13.90
CA TRP A 457 18.18 1.55 -12.69
C TRP A 457 16.88 2.27 -13.04
N THR A 458 16.95 3.22 -13.98
CA THR A 458 15.79 4.03 -14.41
C THR A 458 14.66 3.12 -14.91
N THR A 459 14.98 2.10 -15.71
CA THR A 459 14.01 1.13 -16.22
C THR A 459 13.39 0.25 -15.12
N ILE A 460 14.17 -0.14 -14.10
CA ILE A 460 13.63 -0.88 -12.95
C ILE A 460 12.60 -0.03 -12.19
N VAL A 461 12.86 1.27 -11.99
CA VAL A 461 11.91 2.18 -11.31
C VAL A 461 10.69 2.49 -12.17
N GLU A 462 10.84 2.69 -13.49
CA GLU A 462 9.71 2.88 -14.42
C GLU A 462 8.79 1.64 -14.48
N LEU A 463 9.35 0.42 -14.43
CA LEU A 463 8.58 -0.82 -14.42
C LEU A 463 7.81 -1.00 -13.09
N ASP A 464 8.45 -0.71 -11.96
CA ASP A 464 7.80 -0.80 -10.66
C ASP A 464 6.66 0.23 -10.51
N LEU A 465 6.90 1.49 -10.92
CA LEU A 465 5.86 2.52 -10.98
C LEU A 465 4.71 2.14 -11.91
N GLN A 466 4.99 1.58 -13.10
CA GLN A 466 3.93 1.16 -14.01
C GLN A 466 3.08 0.05 -13.40
N ILE A 467 3.70 -0.96 -12.79
CA ILE A 467 2.97 -2.05 -12.14
C ILE A 467 2.23 -1.57 -10.89
N ALA A 468 2.74 -0.57 -10.16
CA ALA A 468 2.04 0.08 -9.06
C ALA A 468 0.74 0.77 -9.54
N LEU A 469 0.83 1.60 -10.59
CA LEU A 469 -0.34 2.23 -11.25
C LEU A 469 -1.35 1.18 -11.75
N ASP A 470 -0.88 0.16 -12.47
CA ASP A 470 -1.70 -0.88 -13.08
C ASP A 470 -2.30 -1.88 -12.07
N ARG A 471 -1.89 -1.86 -10.79
CA ARG A 471 -2.46 -2.64 -9.69
C ARG A 471 -3.26 -1.80 -8.68
N GLY A 472 -3.12 -0.48 -8.73
CA GLY A 472 -3.63 0.43 -7.68
C GLY A 472 -2.91 0.21 -6.34
N MET A 473 -1.58 0.12 -6.39
CA MET A 473 -0.67 -0.05 -5.25
C MET A 473 0.28 1.15 -5.18
N PRO A 474 0.89 1.46 -4.01
CA PRO A 474 2.04 2.36 -3.95
C PRO A 474 3.26 1.76 -4.68
N PRO A 475 4.17 2.60 -5.20
CA PRO A 475 5.46 2.15 -5.72
C PRO A 475 6.40 1.69 -4.57
N SER A 476 7.36 0.84 -4.90
CA SER A 476 8.32 0.23 -3.97
C SER A 476 9.46 1.16 -3.54
N VAL A 477 9.55 2.34 -4.15
CA VAL A 477 10.64 3.31 -4.01
C VAL A 477 10.09 4.72 -4.27
N GLN A 478 10.57 5.71 -3.53
CA GLN A 478 10.21 7.13 -3.67
C GLN A 478 11.40 7.94 -4.22
N SER A 479 11.14 9.19 -4.58
CA SER A 479 12.14 10.10 -5.15
C SER A 479 13.31 10.45 -4.22
N PHE A 480 13.18 10.22 -2.91
CA PHE A 480 14.22 10.45 -1.90
C PHE A 480 15.06 9.20 -1.57
N ASP A 481 14.67 8.01 -2.04
CA ASP A 481 15.37 6.74 -1.72
C ASP A 481 16.60 6.47 -2.60
N TYR A 482 16.79 7.25 -3.67
CA TYR A 482 17.89 7.09 -4.63
C TYR A 482 18.54 8.44 -4.98
N ASP A 483 19.84 8.41 -5.29
CA ASP A 483 20.57 9.57 -5.84
C ASP A 483 21.28 9.27 -7.15
N ALA A 484 20.93 8.15 -7.80
CA ALA A 484 21.36 7.83 -9.15
C ALA A 484 20.88 8.89 -10.15
N ALA A 485 21.85 9.54 -10.82
CA ALA A 485 21.58 10.50 -11.88
C ALA A 485 20.92 9.82 -13.11
N PRO A 486 20.12 10.55 -13.91
CA PRO A 486 19.59 10.06 -15.18
C PRO A 486 20.68 9.58 -16.15
N SER A 487 20.29 8.73 -17.09
CA SER A 487 21.10 8.36 -18.26
C SER A 487 21.41 9.57 -19.15
N LEU A 488 22.47 9.45 -19.96
CA LEU A 488 22.89 10.50 -20.89
C LEU A 488 22.07 10.43 -22.18
N ASN A 489 21.74 11.59 -22.77
CA ASN A 489 21.11 11.69 -24.09
C ASN A 489 22.17 11.50 -25.18
N ILE A 490 22.54 10.24 -25.42
CA ILE A 490 23.57 9.80 -26.37
C ILE A 490 23.06 8.61 -27.22
N HIS A 491 23.64 8.44 -28.41
CA HIS A 491 23.54 7.19 -29.16
C HIS A 491 24.31 6.09 -28.43
N ASP A 492 24.12 4.84 -28.85
CA ASP A 492 24.92 3.74 -28.31
C ASP A 492 26.35 3.74 -28.87
N ASP A 493 26.55 4.04 -30.15
CA ASP A 493 27.91 4.06 -30.74
C ASP A 493 28.86 5.14 -30.17
N ASP A 494 28.34 6.11 -29.40
CA ASP A 494 29.15 7.07 -28.64
C ASP A 494 29.91 6.43 -27.45
N ILE A 495 29.52 5.22 -27.00
CA ILE A 495 30.06 4.58 -25.81
C ILE A 495 30.36 3.09 -26.05
N HIS A 496 31.46 2.59 -25.50
CA HIS A 496 31.86 1.20 -25.64
C HIS A 496 32.53 0.69 -24.37
N GLU A 497 32.70 -0.62 -24.25
CA GLU A 497 33.16 -1.31 -23.04
C GLU A 497 34.49 -0.77 -22.51
N ASN A 498 35.35 -0.33 -23.44
CA ASN A 498 36.68 0.22 -23.21
C ASN A 498 36.73 1.77 -23.05
N SER A 499 35.59 2.49 -23.10
CA SER A 499 35.61 3.96 -23.03
C SER A 499 36.13 4.47 -21.67
N THR A 500 37.13 5.34 -21.73
CA THR A 500 37.79 5.98 -20.57
C THR A 500 37.20 7.34 -20.22
N GLU A 501 36.61 8.03 -21.20
CA GLU A 501 36.03 9.37 -21.07
C GLU A 501 34.50 9.31 -21.16
N VAL A 502 33.82 10.34 -20.65
CA VAL A 502 32.35 10.42 -20.65
C VAL A 502 31.90 11.15 -21.92
N PRO A 503 31.06 10.53 -22.78
CA PRO A 503 30.56 11.20 -23.97
C PRO A 503 29.74 12.45 -23.65
N GLU A 504 29.78 13.44 -24.55
CA GLU A 504 29.02 14.66 -24.40
C GLU A 504 27.51 14.40 -24.53
N CYS A 505 26.71 14.95 -23.60
CA CYS A 505 25.27 14.75 -23.59
C CYS A 505 24.59 15.71 -24.58
N ARG A 506 23.98 15.18 -25.64
CA ARG A 506 23.35 16.00 -26.68
C ARG A 506 22.08 16.72 -26.17
N PRO A 507 21.71 17.88 -26.74
CA PRO A 507 20.47 18.58 -26.39
C PRO A 507 19.23 17.69 -26.52
N LEU A 508 18.25 17.86 -25.63
CA LEU A 508 17.03 17.04 -25.61
C LEU A 508 16.13 17.20 -26.85
N SER A 509 16.35 18.25 -27.66
CA SER A 509 15.73 18.44 -28.97
C SER A 509 16.30 17.52 -30.06
N GLU A 510 17.49 16.98 -29.86
CA GLU A 510 18.17 16.08 -30.79
C GLU A 510 17.78 14.62 -30.51
N VAL A 511 17.62 13.84 -31.58
CA VAL A 511 17.16 12.45 -31.53
C VAL A 511 18.36 11.53 -31.29
N THR A 512 18.39 10.87 -30.14
CA THR A 512 19.36 9.82 -29.80
C THR A 512 18.64 8.58 -29.28
N ASP A 513 19.30 7.42 -29.29
CA ASP A 513 18.71 6.17 -28.79
C ASP A 513 18.35 6.21 -27.30
N SER A 514 18.86 7.19 -26.55
CA SER A 514 18.56 7.42 -25.14
C SER A 514 17.53 8.53 -24.89
N SER A 515 16.98 9.17 -25.93
CA SER A 515 16.10 10.35 -25.80
C SER A 515 14.79 10.06 -25.07
N PHE A 516 14.15 8.90 -25.28
CA PHE A 516 12.93 8.52 -24.53
C PHE A 516 13.20 8.53 -23.02
N GLN A 517 14.23 7.80 -22.58
CA GLN A 517 14.55 7.67 -21.16
C GLN A 517 15.02 9.00 -20.56
N SER A 518 15.77 9.80 -21.33
CA SER A 518 16.23 11.13 -20.95
C SER A 518 15.06 12.11 -20.69
N ILE A 519 14.00 12.05 -21.51
CA ILE A 519 12.78 12.85 -21.27
C ILE A 519 11.95 12.26 -20.11
N MET A 520 11.69 10.96 -20.12
CA MET A 520 10.77 10.30 -19.18
C MET A 520 11.23 10.48 -17.73
N SER A 521 12.54 10.34 -17.48
CA SER A 521 13.20 10.52 -16.18
C SER A 521 12.89 11.87 -15.51
N ARG A 522 12.76 12.95 -16.30
CA ARG A 522 12.53 14.31 -15.77
C ARG A 522 11.21 14.43 -15.02
N SER A 523 10.24 13.57 -15.33
CA SER A 523 8.92 13.52 -14.67
C SER A 523 8.78 12.40 -13.63
N LEU A 524 9.79 11.53 -13.49
CA LEU A 524 9.70 10.32 -12.67
C LEU A 524 9.43 10.62 -11.18
N PRO A 525 10.10 11.59 -10.51
CA PRO A 525 9.79 11.96 -9.13
C PRO A 525 8.33 12.38 -8.92
N LEU A 526 7.78 13.15 -9.86
CA LEU A 526 6.41 13.67 -9.81
C LEU A 526 5.37 12.55 -10.01
N ARG A 527 5.66 11.59 -10.89
CA ARG A 527 4.78 10.42 -11.12
C ARG A 527 4.84 9.40 -9.98
N LEU A 528 6.00 9.22 -9.34
CA LEU A 528 6.12 8.45 -8.10
C LEU A 528 5.25 9.07 -6.99
N GLN A 529 5.36 10.39 -6.78
CA GLN A 529 4.55 11.14 -5.82
C GLN A 529 3.04 11.02 -6.12
N ALA A 530 2.64 11.23 -7.38
CA ALA A 530 1.25 11.11 -7.81
C ALA A 530 0.66 9.71 -7.58
N CYS A 531 1.40 8.65 -7.95
CA CYS A 531 1.00 7.26 -7.72
C CYS A 531 0.90 6.95 -6.21
N SER A 532 1.88 7.42 -5.42
CA SER A 532 1.89 7.21 -3.97
C SER A 532 0.74 7.94 -3.26
N LEU A 533 0.33 9.11 -3.74
CA LEU A 533 -0.82 9.85 -3.21
C LEU A 533 -2.14 9.15 -3.57
N MET A 534 -2.32 8.75 -4.83
CA MET A 534 -3.58 8.15 -5.32
C MET A 534 -3.80 6.71 -4.86
N HIS A 535 -2.73 5.99 -4.51
CA HIS A 535 -2.80 4.61 -4.00
C HIS A 535 -2.43 4.48 -2.51
N SER A 536 -2.37 5.61 -1.80
CA SER A 536 -2.47 5.67 -0.35
C SER A 536 -3.80 5.06 0.14
N PRO A 537 -3.89 4.46 1.35
CA PRO A 537 -5.14 4.02 1.94
C PRO A 537 -6.19 5.14 2.13
N ARG A 538 -5.78 6.42 2.13
CA ARG A 538 -6.63 7.60 2.02
C ARG A 538 -5.97 8.67 1.14
N ILE A 539 -6.72 9.30 0.25
CA ILE A 539 -6.24 10.40 -0.59
C ILE A 539 -6.51 11.71 0.16
N SER A 540 -5.57 12.11 1.01
CA SER A 540 -5.66 13.38 1.74
C SER A 540 -4.70 14.42 1.17
N CYS A 541 -5.27 15.51 0.66
CA CYS A 541 -4.59 16.61 -0.04
C CYS A 541 -5.54 17.81 -0.15
N ARG A 542 -5.02 19.01 -0.44
CA ARG A 542 -5.86 20.16 -0.81
C ARG A 542 -6.13 20.11 -2.31
N TYR A 543 -7.19 20.76 -2.80
CA TYR A 543 -7.43 20.80 -4.25
C TYR A 543 -6.34 21.56 -4.99
N GLU A 544 -5.77 22.61 -4.38
CA GLU A 544 -4.58 23.31 -4.88
C GLU A 544 -3.36 22.37 -5.08
N ASP A 545 -3.20 21.32 -4.27
CA ASP A 545 -2.10 20.35 -4.45
C ASP A 545 -2.35 19.49 -5.69
N ILE A 546 -3.61 19.14 -5.98
CA ILE A 546 -4.02 18.45 -7.20
C ILE A 546 -3.84 19.34 -8.44
N GLN A 547 -4.24 20.61 -8.36
CA GLN A 547 -4.01 21.61 -9.42
C GLN A 547 -2.51 21.89 -9.66
N ARG A 548 -1.68 21.78 -8.62
CA ARG A 548 -0.21 21.86 -8.73
C ARG A 548 0.37 20.61 -9.41
N LEU A 549 -0.10 19.41 -9.06
CA LEU A 549 0.30 18.17 -9.74
C LEU A 549 -0.09 18.20 -11.23
N ASP A 550 -1.29 18.69 -11.57
CA ASP A 550 -1.71 18.98 -12.96
C ASP A 550 -0.71 19.94 -13.61
N SER A 551 -0.54 21.13 -13.04
CA SER A 551 0.30 22.20 -13.61
C SER A 551 1.74 21.75 -13.91
N GLU A 552 2.32 20.91 -13.06
CA GLU A 552 3.66 20.33 -13.29
C GLU A 552 3.65 19.21 -14.34
N LEU A 553 2.69 18.28 -14.31
CA LEU A 553 2.57 17.20 -15.32
C LEU A 553 2.26 17.78 -16.72
N THR A 554 1.37 18.77 -16.78
CA THR A 554 1.03 19.53 -17.99
C THR A 554 2.22 20.36 -18.50
N ARG A 555 3.08 20.88 -17.61
CA ARG A 555 4.36 21.49 -18.01
C ARG A 555 5.39 20.47 -18.52
N HIS A 556 5.34 19.22 -18.06
CA HIS A 556 6.13 18.14 -18.68
C HIS A 556 5.58 17.76 -20.07
N LEU A 557 4.27 17.71 -20.26
CA LEU A 557 3.63 17.52 -21.58
C LEU A 557 4.02 18.62 -22.56
N SER A 558 4.00 19.90 -22.15
CA SER A 558 4.39 21.03 -23.03
C SER A 558 5.89 21.11 -23.31
N ARG A 559 6.72 20.30 -22.62
CA ARG A 559 8.17 20.20 -22.79
C ARG A 559 8.62 18.93 -23.53
N ILE A 560 7.69 18.16 -24.12
CA ILE A 560 8.01 17.07 -25.04
C ILE A 560 8.61 17.69 -26.32
N PRO A 561 9.82 17.30 -26.74
CA PRO A 561 10.44 17.86 -27.94
C PRO A 561 9.63 17.57 -29.21
N THR A 562 9.63 18.53 -30.14
CA THR A 562 9.14 18.29 -31.50
C THR A 562 10.26 17.66 -32.32
N TRP A 563 10.53 16.38 -32.07
CA TRP A 563 11.49 15.60 -32.85
C TRP A 563 11.01 15.50 -34.31
N VAL A 564 11.78 16.06 -35.23
CA VAL A 564 11.55 15.99 -36.68
C VAL A 564 12.55 14.99 -37.27
N VAL A 565 12.07 14.01 -38.02
CA VAL A 565 12.93 13.11 -38.81
C VAL A 565 13.27 13.83 -40.12
N ALA A 566 14.56 13.93 -40.45
CA ALA A 566 15.03 14.71 -41.60
C ALA A 566 14.55 14.13 -42.95
N ASP A 567 14.45 12.81 -43.06
CA ASP A 567 13.84 12.09 -44.18
C ASP A 567 12.81 11.08 -43.65
N PRO A 568 11.52 11.46 -43.54
CA PRO A 568 10.46 10.57 -43.08
C PRO A 568 10.13 9.43 -44.04
N THR A 569 10.67 9.43 -45.27
CA THR A 569 10.40 8.42 -46.30
C THR A 569 11.42 7.28 -46.30
N ASN A 570 12.70 7.59 -46.05
CA ASN A 570 13.76 6.58 -46.03
C ASN A 570 14.05 6.02 -44.62
N ASP A 571 13.84 6.78 -43.53
CA ASP A 571 14.05 6.27 -42.15
C ASP A 571 12.75 5.96 -41.41
N MET A 572 12.06 4.92 -41.89
CA MET A 572 10.89 4.31 -41.22
C MET A 572 11.18 3.89 -39.76
N VAL A 573 12.41 3.48 -39.44
CA VAL A 573 12.76 2.93 -38.12
C VAL A 573 12.84 4.04 -37.08
N THR A 574 13.54 5.13 -37.37
CA THR A 574 13.60 6.31 -36.49
C THR A 574 12.25 7.03 -36.45
N GLN A 575 11.49 7.06 -37.54
CA GLN A 575 10.12 7.57 -37.53
C GLN A 575 9.23 6.75 -36.57
N HIS A 576 9.30 5.42 -36.61
CA HIS A 576 8.58 4.54 -35.69
C HIS A 576 9.05 4.72 -34.23
N LYS A 577 10.37 4.80 -33.97
CA LYS A 577 10.92 5.15 -32.65
C LYS A 577 10.30 6.45 -32.13
N VAL A 578 10.38 7.54 -32.90
CA VAL A 578 9.90 8.88 -32.52
C VAL A 578 8.38 8.90 -32.28
N ILE A 579 7.58 8.26 -33.14
CA ILE A 579 6.12 8.15 -32.96
C ILE A 579 5.78 7.40 -31.67
N LEU A 580 6.45 6.28 -31.41
CA LEU A 580 6.26 5.48 -30.20
C LEU A 580 6.67 6.26 -28.95
N TRP A 581 7.85 6.88 -28.95
CA TRP A 581 8.37 7.63 -27.81
C TRP A 581 7.46 8.79 -27.44
N LYS A 582 7.05 9.61 -28.42
CA LYS A 582 6.11 10.71 -28.19
C LYS A 582 4.79 10.18 -27.63
N GLY A 583 4.22 9.14 -28.25
CA GLY A 583 2.98 8.52 -27.79
C GLY A 583 3.07 7.99 -26.36
N LEU A 584 4.14 7.26 -26.02
CA LEU A 584 4.34 6.70 -24.67
C LEU A 584 4.56 7.78 -23.60
N ILE A 585 5.29 8.87 -23.91
CA ILE A 585 5.50 9.98 -22.97
C ILE A 585 4.17 10.73 -22.76
N GLU A 586 3.45 11.07 -23.85
CA GLU A 586 2.11 11.66 -23.81
C GLU A 586 1.16 10.78 -22.97
N THR A 587 1.13 9.48 -23.21
CA THR A 587 0.25 8.51 -22.55
C THR A 587 0.62 8.26 -21.07
N LYS A 588 1.90 8.14 -20.70
CA LYS A 588 2.31 7.93 -19.29
C LYS A 588 2.07 9.17 -18.42
N LEU A 589 2.29 10.37 -18.97
CA LEU A 589 1.91 11.62 -18.29
C LEU A 589 0.38 11.74 -18.19
N SER A 590 -0.35 11.39 -19.25
CA SER A 590 -1.83 11.36 -19.24
C SER A 590 -2.40 10.32 -18.28
N GLN A 591 -1.77 9.13 -18.11
CA GLN A 591 -2.20 8.14 -17.11
C GLN A 591 -2.00 8.70 -15.69
N SER A 592 -0.95 9.49 -15.47
CA SER A 592 -0.69 10.13 -14.18
C SER A 592 -1.75 11.20 -13.87
N LEU A 593 -2.09 12.05 -14.84
CA LEU A 593 -3.23 12.98 -14.74
C LEU A 593 -4.56 12.22 -14.52
N LEU A 594 -4.84 11.19 -15.33
CA LEU A 594 -6.06 10.39 -15.24
C LEU A 594 -6.20 9.76 -13.84
N SER A 595 -5.12 9.23 -13.27
CA SER A 595 -5.08 8.70 -11.90
C SER A 595 -5.36 9.80 -10.87
N VAL A 596 -4.67 10.94 -10.96
CA VAL A 596 -4.79 12.08 -10.03
C VAL A 596 -6.19 12.70 -10.03
N HIS A 597 -6.81 12.89 -11.20
CA HIS A 597 -8.11 13.57 -11.30
C HIS A 597 -9.32 12.64 -11.17
N THR A 598 -9.18 11.31 -11.34
CA THR A 598 -10.31 10.37 -11.28
C THR A 598 -11.15 10.49 -10.00
N PRO A 599 -10.59 10.55 -8.77
CA PRO A 599 -11.38 10.68 -7.54
C PRO A 599 -12.26 11.93 -7.52
N PHE A 600 -11.71 13.09 -7.88
CA PHE A 600 -12.37 14.40 -7.83
C PHE A 600 -13.40 14.56 -8.96
N ALA A 601 -13.08 14.07 -10.16
CA ALA A 601 -13.96 14.06 -11.32
C ALA A 601 -15.27 13.27 -11.11
N ILE A 602 -15.26 12.27 -10.22
CA ILE A 602 -16.44 11.48 -9.87
C ILE A 602 -17.42 12.31 -9.01
N GLU A 603 -16.87 13.16 -8.13
CA GLU A 603 -17.60 14.06 -7.23
C GLU A 603 -18.02 15.39 -7.87
N ALA A 604 -17.47 15.74 -9.03
CA ALA A 604 -17.77 16.99 -9.75
C ALA A 604 -19.24 17.19 -10.16
N ARG A 605 -20.09 16.16 -9.98
CA ARG A 605 -21.56 16.23 -10.12
C ARG A 605 -22.27 16.74 -8.85
N ARG A 606 -21.57 16.79 -7.72
CA ARG A 606 -22.04 17.26 -6.41
C ARG A 606 -21.36 18.54 -5.96
N GLU A 607 -20.18 18.82 -6.50
CA GLU A 607 -19.35 19.96 -6.12
C GLU A 607 -18.72 20.62 -7.35
N SER A 608 -19.01 21.91 -7.55
CA SER A 608 -18.59 22.68 -8.72
C SER A 608 -17.07 22.95 -8.71
N LEU A 609 -16.45 23.02 -7.52
CA LEU A 609 -14.99 23.15 -7.35
C LEU A 609 -14.20 22.10 -8.17
N PHE A 610 -14.76 20.89 -8.38
CA PHE A 610 -14.07 19.80 -9.08
C PHE A 610 -14.40 19.68 -10.57
N ALA A 611 -15.18 20.60 -11.15
CA ALA A 611 -15.40 20.66 -12.59
C ALA A 611 -14.09 20.71 -13.41
N PRO A 612 -13.00 21.38 -12.99
CA PRO A 612 -11.70 21.29 -13.66
C PRO A 612 -11.13 19.86 -13.67
N SER A 613 -11.30 19.08 -12.59
CA SER A 613 -10.86 17.67 -12.57
C SER A 613 -11.71 16.78 -13.46
N ALA A 614 -13.01 17.01 -13.59
CA ALA A 614 -13.83 16.32 -14.57
C ALA A 614 -13.33 16.57 -16.00
N ARG A 615 -12.96 17.83 -16.30
CA ARG A 615 -12.34 18.22 -17.56
C ARG A 615 -10.96 17.58 -17.77
N THR A 616 -9.99 17.73 -16.85
CA THR A 616 -8.66 17.11 -17.01
C THR A 616 -8.75 15.59 -17.13
N ARG A 617 -9.66 14.92 -16.41
CA ARG A 617 -9.89 13.47 -16.56
C ARG A 617 -10.38 13.12 -17.97
N MET A 618 -11.32 13.88 -18.52
CA MET A 618 -11.81 13.70 -19.88
C MET A 618 -10.70 13.97 -20.91
N ASP A 619 -10.01 15.11 -20.81
CA ASP A 619 -8.93 15.51 -21.71
C ASP A 619 -7.76 14.48 -21.69
N ALA A 620 -7.42 13.94 -20.52
CA ALA A 620 -6.42 12.88 -20.37
C ALA A 620 -6.89 11.54 -20.98
N ALA A 621 -8.14 11.13 -20.75
CA ALA A 621 -8.70 9.91 -21.34
C ALA A 621 -8.78 10.02 -22.88
N MET A 622 -9.24 11.15 -23.40
CA MET A 622 -9.26 11.46 -24.83
C MET A 622 -7.85 11.45 -25.42
N ARG A 623 -6.86 12.06 -24.76
CA ARG A 623 -5.46 12.09 -25.24
C ARG A 623 -4.83 10.70 -25.32
N ILE A 624 -5.13 9.81 -24.37
CA ILE A 624 -4.69 8.40 -24.40
C ILE A 624 -5.32 7.67 -25.60
N LEU A 625 -6.63 7.81 -25.80
CA LEU A 625 -7.36 7.05 -26.83
C LEU A 625 -7.17 7.63 -28.24
N SER A 626 -7.03 8.94 -28.40
CA SER A 626 -6.68 9.58 -29.68
C SER A 626 -5.24 9.27 -30.08
N THR A 627 -4.32 9.18 -29.12
CA THR A 627 -2.95 8.69 -29.37
C THR A 627 -2.96 7.23 -29.77
N GLN A 628 -3.71 6.36 -29.07
CA GLN A 628 -3.87 4.95 -29.47
C GLN A 628 -4.46 4.82 -30.88
N ARG A 629 -5.51 5.58 -31.20
CA ARG A 629 -6.14 5.62 -32.53
C ARG A 629 -5.15 6.07 -33.61
N ARG A 630 -4.53 7.25 -33.45
CA ARG A 630 -3.52 7.80 -34.38
C ARG A 630 -2.39 6.80 -34.64
N VAL A 631 -1.97 6.07 -33.62
CA VAL A 631 -0.89 5.09 -33.73
C VAL A 631 -1.37 3.78 -34.39
N HIS A 632 -2.60 3.35 -34.14
CA HIS A 632 -3.23 2.20 -34.80
C HIS A 632 -3.49 2.44 -36.29
N GLU A 633 -3.91 3.65 -36.67
CA GLU A 633 -4.07 4.10 -38.05
C GLU A 633 -2.74 4.13 -38.83
N ILE A 634 -1.59 4.25 -38.14
CA ILE A 634 -0.24 4.23 -38.75
C ILE A 634 0.33 2.81 -38.82
N SER A 635 0.30 2.05 -37.72
CA SER A 635 0.86 0.69 -37.71
C SER A 635 0.31 -0.18 -36.57
N ARG A 636 -0.07 -1.41 -36.93
CA ARG A 636 -0.39 -2.49 -35.99
C ARG A 636 0.70 -2.68 -34.92
N THR A 637 1.98 -2.71 -35.31
CA THR A 637 3.08 -2.99 -34.37
C THR A 637 3.33 -1.82 -33.40
N LEU A 638 3.19 -0.57 -33.87
CA LEU A 638 3.18 0.59 -32.97
C LEU A 638 1.96 0.54 -32.03
N SER A 639 0.78 0.16 -32.53
CA SER A 639 -0.46 0.04 -31.73
C SER A 639 -0.27 -0.93 -30.56
N LEU A 640 0.25 -2.12 -30.84
CA LEU A 640 0.52 -3.16 -29.85
C LEU A 640 1.58 -2.73 -28.82
N SER A 641 2.58 -1.95 -29.26
CA SER A 641 3.59 -1.35 -28.38
C SER A 641 3.05 -0.22 -27.48
N MET A 642 1.97 0.44 -27.90
CA MET A 642 1.28 1.50 -27.15
C MET A 642 0.23 0.99 -26.14
N LEU A 643 -0.22 -0.26 -26.24
CA LEU A 643 -1.32 -0.77 -25.42
C LEU A 643 -0.89 -1.19 -24.01
N GLY A 644 -1.56 -0.63 -23.00
CA GLY A 644 -1.43 -1.04 -21.60
C GLY A 644 -2.74 -0.96 -20.84
N GLU A 645 -2.67 -1.08 -19.52
CA GLU A 645 -3.87 -0.97 -18.68
C GLU A 645 -4.38 0.49 -18.62
N TRP A 646 -3.55 1.48 -18.99
CA TRP A 646 -3.95 2.88 -19.23
C TRP A 646 -5.02 3.01 -20.32
N THR A 647 -4.95 2.24 -21.40
CA THR A 647 -5.95 2.27 -22.48
C THR A 647 -7.31 1.81 -21.95
N ILE A 648 -7.32 0.81 -21.07
CA ILE A 648 -8.52 0.30 -20.38
C ILE A 648 -9.05 1.32 -19.36
N GLN A 649 -8.17 1.99 -18.62
CA GLN A 649 -8.54 3.06 -17.67
C GLN A 649 -9.16 4.28 -18.38
N ALA A 650 -8.62 4.67 -19.53
CA ALA A 650 -9.15 5.75 -20.37
C ALA A 650 -10.50 5.37 -21.01
N TYR A 651 -10.59 4.18 -21.61
CA TYR A 651 -11.82 3.60 -22.17
C TYR A 651 -12.97 3.66 -21.16
N ILE A 652 -12.75 3.09 -19.96
CA ILE A 652 -13.77 3.05 -18.92
C ILE A 652 -14.10 4.45 -18.39
N SER A 653 -13.16 5.40 -18.41
CA SER A 653 -13.44 6.78 -18.01
C SER A 653 -14.36 7.51 -18.98
N ILE A 654 -14.21 7.31 -20.30
CA ILE A 654 -15.17 7.83 -21.28
C ILE A 654 -16.52 7.12 -21.16
N CYS A 655 -16.55 5.78 -21.08
CA CYS A 655 -17.80 5.04 -20.93
C CYS A 655 -18.56 5.43 -19.65
N GLN A 656 -17.86 5.69 -18.53
CA GLN A 656 -18.48 6.16 -17.29
C GLN A 656 -19.11 7.56 -17.47
N LEU A 657 -18.41 8.48 -18.13
CA LEU A 657 -18.89 9.84 -18.39
C LEU A 657 -20.21 9.81 -19.18
N LEU A 658 -20.26 9.05 -20.27
CA LEU A 658 -21.44 8.87 -21.12
C LEU A 658 -22.61 8.10 -20.45
N HIS A 659 -22.34 7.36 -19.37
CA HIS A 659 -23.36 6.59 -18.63
C HIS A 659 -24.04 7.38 -17.49
N THR A 660 -23.40 8.44 -16.98
CA THR A 660 -23.77 9.08 -15.70
C THR A 660 -24.80 10.22 -15.83
N THR A 661 -25.63 10.15 -16.88
CA THR A 661 -26.40 11.24 -17.50
C THR A 661 -27.86 11.34 -17.06
N GLU A 662 -28.20 10.88 -15.86
CA GLU A 662 -29.58 10.96 -15.35
C GLU A 662 -30.02 12.42 -15.08
N PHE A 663 -31.12 12.82 -15.75
CA PHE A 663 -31.86 14.04 -15.46
C PHE A 663 -32.63 13.85 -14.15
N ASP A 664 -32.00 14.21 -13.03
CA ASP A 664 -32.68 14.23 -11.74
C ASP A 664 -33.57 15.48 -11.64
N THR A 665 -34.81 15.36 -12.11
CA THR A 665 -35.81 16.45 -12.14
C THR A 665 -36.32 16.85 -10.75
N SER A 666 -35.76 16.29 -9.68
CA SER A 666 -36.13 16.60 -8.29
C SER A 666 -35.26 17.68 -7.62
N ALA A 667 -34.11 18.04 -8.21
CA ALA A 667 -33.15 18.98 -7.60
C ALA A 667 -33.29 20.41 -8.17
N PRO A 668 -33.52 21.45 -7.32
CA PRO A 668 -33.59 22.83 -7.78
C PRO A 668 -32.21 23.39 -8.18
N SER A 669 -32.18 24.10 -9.30
CA SER A 669 -31.24 25.18 -9.65
C SER A 669 -29.77 25.04 -9.20
N TYR A 670 -29.05 24.04 -9.73
CA TYR A 670 -27.58 24.08 -9.80
C TYR A 670 -27.12 24.42 -11.24
N PRO A 671 -26.01 25.17 -11.42
CA PRO A 671 -25.58 25.63 -12.73
C PRO A 671 -25.17 24.48 -13.66
N ILE A 672 -25.35 24.72 -14.96
CA ILE A 672 -25.18 23.75 -16.06
C ILE A 672 -23.88 22.95 -15.91
N SER A 673 -23.99 21.69 -15.49
CA SER A 673 -22.85 20.78 -15.37
C SER A 673 -22.17 20.58 -16.73
N SER A 674 -20.84 20.42 -16.74
CA SER A 674 -20.09 20.16 -17.98
C SER A 674 -20.58 18.92 -18.74
N THR A 675 -21.18 17.95 -18.03
CA THR A 675 -21.82 16.75 -18.61
C THR A 675 -23.07 17.08 -19.44
N PHE A 676 -23.80 18.15 -19.09
CA PHE A 676 -25.00 18.59 -19.80
C PHE A 676 -24.65 19.18 -21.17
N ILE A 677 -23.59 19.98 -21.26
CA ILE A 677 -23.08 20.52 -22.52
C ILE A 677 -22.63 19.40 -23.46
N LEU A 678 -22.02 18.34 -22.90
CA LEU A 678 -21.47 17.22 -23.68
C LEU A 678 -22.48 16.41 -24.49
N HIS A 679 -23.74 16.36 -24.05
CA HIS A 679 -24.81 15.60 -24.70
C HIS A 679 -25.80 16.46 -25.50
N ASN A 680 -25.87 17.77 -25.21
CA ASN A 680 -26.72 18.70 -25.97
C ASN A 680 -26.01 19.31 -27.20
N ILE A 681 -24.71 19.07 -27.38
CA ILE A 681 -24.01 19.35 -28.65
C ILE A 681 -23.99 18.07 -29.49
N PRO A 682 -24.64 18.04 -30.67
CA PRO A 682 -24.63 16.87 -31.55
C PRO A 682 -23.22 16.46 -31.98
N GLY A 683 -22.96 15.16 -32.09
CA GLY A 683 -21.70 14.61 -32.61
C GLY A 683 -20.59 14.38 -31.56
N ILE A 684 -20.70 14.94 -30.34
CA ILE A 684 -19.69 14.70 -29.30
C ILE A 684 -19.80 13.26 -28.74
N PRO A 685 -20.97 12.74 -28.33
CA PRO A 685 -21.10 11.35 -27.85
C PRO A 685 -20.62 10.32 -28.89
N GLU A 686 -20.93 10.55 -30.16
CA GLU A 686 -20.53 9.73 -31.30
C GLU A 686 -19.00 9.75 -31.50
N SER A 687 -18.38 10.94 -31.42
CA SER A 687 -16.93 11.09 -31.52
C SER A 687 -16.19 10.40 -30.37
N LEU A 688 -16.72 10.49 -29.15
CA LEU A 688 -16.15 9.83 -27.98
C LEU A 688 -16.32 8.31 -28.06
N LEU A 689 -17.45 7.82 -28.56
CA LEU A 689 -17.67 6.39 -28.81
C LEU A 689 -16.78 5.85 -29.94
N SER A 690 -16.50 6.64 -30.97
CA SER A 690 -15.54 6.28 -32.02
C SER A 690 -14.15 5.98 -31.44
N LEU A 691 -13.64 6.84 -30.54
CA LEU A 691 -12.37 6.60 -29.83
C LEU A 691 -12.40 5.34 -28.97
N VAL A 692 -13.51 5.10 -28.26
CA VAL A 692 -13.75 3.90 -27.44
C VAL A 692 -13.76 2.64 -28.30
N GLU A 693 -14.38 2.65 -29.48
CA GLU A 693 -14.46 1.47 -30.35
C GLU A 693 -13.18 1.19 -31.13
N THR A 694 -12.42 2.21 -31.57
CA THR A 694 -11.05 1.98 -32.09
C THR A 694 -10.15 1.34 -31.02
N ALA A 695 -10.27 1.80 -29.77
CA ALA A 695 -9.54 1.19 -28.66
C ALA A 695 -10.03 -0.24 -28.32
N LEU A 696 -11.31 -0.56 -28.57
CA LEU A 696 -11.84 -1.92 -28.40
C LEU A 696 -11.16 -2.90 -29.37
N ILE A 697 -11.02 -2.51 -30.65
CA ILE A 697 -10.35 -3.32 -31.69
C ILE A 697 -8.88 -3.57 -31.32
N ALA A 698 -8.15 -2.53 -30.93
CA ALA A 698 -6.76 -2.68 -30.49
C ALA A 698 -6.63 -3.58 -29.23
N LEU A 699 -7.58 -3.50 -28.28
CA LEU A 699 -7.63 -4.38 -27.11
C LEU A 699 -8.08 -5.82 -27.45
N GLU A 700 -8.83 -6.03 -28.53
CA GLU A 700 -9.17 -7.34 -29.09
C GLU A 700 -7.91 -8.04 -29.61
N GLU A 701 -7.13 -7.38 -30.48
CA GLU A 701 -5.86 -7.89 -31.00
C GLU A 701 -4.91 -8.33 -29.87
N ARG A 702 -4.71 -7.46 -28.86
CA ARG A 702 -3.90 -7.78 -27.67
C ARG A 702 -4.45 -8.99 -26.91
N SER A 703 -5.77 -9.12 -26.79
CA SER A 703 -6.41 -10.24 -26.08
C SER A 703 -6.30 -11.57 -26.84
N ILE A 704 -6.30 -11.54 -28.18
CA ILE A 704 -6.03 -12.69 -29.05
C ILE A 704 -4.55 -13.10 -28.93
N LEU A 705 -3.62 -12.15 -29.10
CA LEU A 705 -2.17 -12.37 -29.00
C LEU A 705 -1.76 -12.98 -27.65
N MET A 706 -2.24 -12.39 -26.54
CA MET A 706 -1.92 -12.84 -25.20
C MET A 706 -2.63 -14.15 -24.80
N THR A 707 -3.54 -14.68 -25.64
CA THR A 707 -4.38 -15.88 -25.37
C THR A 707 -5.27 -15.75 -24.11
N LYS A 708 -5.39 -14.51 -23.61
CA LYS A 708 -5.75 -14.18 -22.24
C LYS A 708 -6.18 -12.72 -22.19
N GLY A 709 -7.34 -12.47 -21.60
CA GLY A 709 -8.04 -11.19 -21.73
C GLY A 709 -9.47 -11.36 -22.28
N ALA A 710 -9.84 -12.55 -22.77
CA ALA A 710 -11.18 -12.88 -23.26
C ALA A 710 -12.34 -12.43 -22.33
N LYS A 711 -12.16 -12.55 -21.00
CA LYS A 711 -13.11 -12.02 -20.02
C LYS A 711 -13.18 -10.48 -20.08
N ASP A 712 -12.02 -9.86 -20.13
CA ASP A 712 -11.89 -8.41 -20.01
C ASP A 712 -12.41 -7.74 -21.30
N TYR A 713 -12.13 -8.34 -22.47
CA TYR A 713 -12.75 -8.02 -23.76
C TYR A 713 -14.28 -8.17 -23.78
N TYR A 714 -14.81 -9.28 -23.22
CA TYR A 714 -16.26 -9.45 -23.05
C TYR A 714 -16.87 -8.29 -22.25
N PHE A 715 -16.30 -7.96 -21.08
CA PHE A 715 -16.81 -6.88 -20.24
C PHE A 715 -16.64 -5.48 -20.86
N LEU A 716 -15.58 -5.22 -21.62
CA LEU A 716 -15.42 -3.98 -22.39
C LEU A 716 -16.52 -3.86 -23.46
N SER A 717 -16.71 -4.91 -24.27
CA SER A 717 -17.79 -4.98 -25.27
C SER A 717 -19.17 -4.77 -24.65
N THR A 718 -19.44 -5.38 -23.48
CA THR A 718 -20.70 -5.18 -22.75
C THR A 718 -20.85 -3.75 -22.20
N ILE A 719 -19.77 -3.11 -21.74
CA ILE A 719 -19.79 -1.73 -21.24
C ILE A 719 -20.13 -0.74 -22.36
N VAL A 720 -19.51 -0.83 -23.54
CA VAL A 720 -19.85 0.07 -24.65
C VAL A 720 -21.27 -0.18 -25.16
N ALA A 721 -21.74 -1.42 -25.19
CA ALA A 721 -23.13 -1.73 -25.52
C ALA A 721 -24.14 -1.19 -24.49
N LEU A 722 -23.84 -1.26 -23.19
CA LEU A 722 -24.65 -0.66 -22.13
C LEU A 722 -24.76 0.87 -22.29
N VAL A 723 -23.64 1.54 -22.56
CA VAL A 723 -23.62 2.99 -22.85
C VAL A 723 -24.46 3.32 -24.10
N LYS A 724 -24.23 2.62 -25.21
CA LYS A 724 -24.99 2.83 -26.45
C LYS A 724 -26.49 2.56 -26.27
N SER A 725 -26.88 1.57 -25.46
CA SER A 725 -28.27 1.28 -25.11
C SER A 725 -28.93 2.33 -24.21
N ARG A 726 -28.18 3.10 -23.41
CA ARG A 726 -28.71 4.27 -22.68
C ARG A 726 -28.84 5.50 -23.60
N LEU A 727 -27.92 5.70 -24.54
CA LEU A 727 -27.94 6.84 -25.47
C LEU A 727 -28.97 6.69 -26.60
N TRP A 728 -29.16 5.47 -27.11
CA TRP A 728 -30.18 5.16 -28.13
C TRP A 728 -31.03 3.94 -27.72
N PRO A 729 -32.00 4.11 -26.79
CA PRO A 729 -32.79 3.00 -26.24
C PRO A 729 -33.57 2.19 -27.29
N THR A 730 -34.01 2.84 -28.38
CA THR A 730 -34.68 2.20 -29.52
C THR A 730 -33.83 1.14 -30.22
N GLN A 731 -32.50 1.18 -30.05
CA GLN A 731 -31.53 0.28 -30.66
C GLN A 731 -30.89 -0.67 -29.63
N ALA A 732 -31.38 -0.70 -28.39
CA ALA A 732 -30.74 -1.46 -27.30
C ALA A 732 -30.58 -2.97 -27.59
N SER A 733 -31.53 -3.58 -28.31
CA SER A 733 -31.46 -4.98 -28.75
C SER A 733 -30.35 -5.23 -29.78
N MET A 734 -30.11 -4.27 -30.69
CA MET A 734 -29.01 -4.34 -31.66
C MET A 734 -27.65 -4.28 -30.94
N TYR A 735 -27.49 -3.40 -29.95
CA TYR A 735 -26.23 -3.32 -29.20
C TYR A 735 -25.96 -4.57 -28.36
N LYS A 736 -26.99 -5.20 -27.79
CA LYS A 736 -26.89 -6.51 -27.12
C LYS A 736 -26.41 -7.59 -28.10
N GLN A 737 -26.97 -7.61 -29.31
CA GLN A 737 -26.57 -8.55 -30.38
C GLN A 737 -25.13 -8.32 -30.86
N GLN A 738 -24.67 -7.06 -30.99
CA GLN A 738 -23.27 -6.75 -31.33
C GLN A 738 -22.26 -7.28 -30.29
N VAL A 739 -22.62 -7.38 -29.00
CA VAL A 739 -21.78 -8.04 -27.98
C VAL A 739 -21.65 -9.53 -28.27
N VAL A 740 -22.74 -10.19 -28.71
CA VAL A 740 -22.72 -11.60 -29.09
C VAL A 740 -21.78 -11.81 -30.26
N GLU A 741 -21.96 -11.06 -31.35
CA GLU A 741 -21.16 -11.17 -32.57
C GLU A 741 -19.66 -10.94 -32.33
N ARG A 742 -19.30 -9.88 -31.58
CA ARG A 742 -17.91 -9.61 -31.17
C ARG A 742 -17.31 -10.77 -30.38
N VAL A 743 -18.07 -11.35 -29.44
CA VAL A 743 -17.58 -12.44 -28.55
C VAL A 743 -17.49 -13.78 -29.28
N LEU A 744 -18.40 -14.06 -30.24
CA LEU A 744 -18.30 -15.22 -31.13
C LEU A 744 -17.11 -15.09 -32.09
N SER A 745 -16.94 -13.94 -32.74
CA SER A 745 -15.80 -13.66 -33.64
C SER A 745 -14.46 -13.80 -32.92
N PHE A 746 -14.30 -13.16 -31.75
CA PHE A 746 -13.11 -13.30 -30.91
C PHE A 746 -12.81 -14.76 -30.55
N ALA A 747 -13.84 -15.55 -30.18
CA ALA A 747 -13.66 -16.96 -29.88
C ALA A 747 -13.23 -17.76 -31.12
N GLN A 748 -13.79 -17.46 -32.29
CA GLN A 748 -13.40 -18.09 -33.56
C GLN A 748 -11.94 -17.82 -33.91
N ILE A 749 -11.51 -16.55 -33.90
CA ILE A 749 -10.13 -16.17 -34.25
C ILE A 749 -9.14 -16.80 -33.25
N LEU A 750 -9.46 -16.79 -31.96
CA LEU A 750 -8.67 -17.45 -30.92
C LEU A 750 -8.58 -18.97 -31.12
N PHE A 751 -9.68 -19.64 -31.49
CA PHE A 751 -9.69 -21.09 -31.74
C PHE A 751 -8.88 -21.46 -33.00
N THR A 752 -9.10 -20.75 -34.12
CA THR A 752 -8.33 -20.93 -35.35
C THR A 752 -6.83 -20.74 -35.11
N ARG A 753 -6.42 -19.73 -34.32
CA ARG A 753 -5.01 -19.50 -33.98
C ARG A 753 -4.37 -20.63 -33.17
N HIS A 754 -5.16 -21.45 -32.47
CA HIS A 754 -4.66 -22.54 -31.63
C HIS A 754 -4.90 -23.95 -32.20
N MET A 755 -5.50 -24.08 -33.39
CA MET A 755 -5.92 -25.38 -33.93
C MET A 755 -4.78 -26.39 -34.15
N ASN A 756 -3.55 -25.94 -34.37
CA ASN A 756 -2.34 -26.77 -34.52
C ASN A 756 -1.58 -27.02 -33.20
N CYS A 757 -2.03 -26.48 -32.06
CA CYS A 757 -1.24 -26.51 -30.82
C CYS A 757 -1.64 -27.68 -29.90
N ASP A 758 -0.71 -28.64 -29.73
CA ASP A 758 -0.93 -29.98 -29.12
C ASP A 758 -1.63 -29.99 -27.75
N HIS A 759 -1.56 -28.88 -27.00
CA HIS A 759 -2.17 -28.75 -25.67
C HIS A 759 -3.70 -28.80 -25.67
N LEU A 760 -4.35 -28.85 -26.84
CA LEU A 760 -5.78 -29.13 -27.01
C LEU A 760 -6.10 -30.63 -27.16
N GLY A 761 -5.10 -31.48 -27.43
CA GLY A 761 -5.21 -32.93 -27.63
C GLY A 761 -5.48 -33.37 -29.07
N ASP A 762 -5.53 -34.67 -29.31
CA ASP A 762 -5.59 -35.36 -30.63
C ASP A 762 -6.76 -34.97 -31.55
N LYS A 763 -7.66 -34.11 -31.06
CA LYS A 763 -8.66 -33.37 -31.84
C LYS A 763 -8.52 -31.91 -31.41
N GLY A 764 -7.77 -31.12 -32.19
CA GLY A 764 -7.37 -29.73 -31.89
C GLY A 764 -8.51 -28.71 -31.75
N MET A 765 -9.77 -29.15 -31.81
CA MET A 765 -10.94 -28.42 -31.33
C MET A 765 -11.87 -29.38 -30.58
N GLY A 766 -12.64 -28.85 -29.64
CA GLY A 766 -13.61 -29.60 -28.86
C GLY A 766 -14.85 -30.01 -29.66
N ASN A 767 -16.03 -29.84 -29.06
CA ASN A 767 -17.27 -30.14 -29.79
C ASN A 767 -17.53 -29.12 -30.92
N PHE A 768 -16.97 -27.91 -30.79
CA PHE A 768 -16.94 -26.90 -31.85
C PHE A 768 -16.00 -27.27 -32.99
N LYS A 769 -16.54 -27.92 -34.03
CA LYS A 769 -15.96 -27.85 -35.37
C LYS A 769 -16.24 -26.46 -35.96
N ASN A 770 -15.34 -25.90 -36.77
CA ASN A 770 -15.49 -24.58 -37.42
C ASN A 770 -16.91 -24.34 -37.99
N ASN A 771 -17.48 -25.35 -38.67
CA ASN A 771 -18.79 -25.29 -39.30
C ASN A 771 -19.95 -25.04 -38.32
N GLN A 772 -19.82 -25.33 -37.01
CA GLN A 772 -20.88 -25.06 -36.03
C GLN A 772 -21.01 -23.57 -35.73
N LEU A 773 -19.89 -22.85 -35.56
CA LEU A 773 -19.95 -21.41 -35.30
C LEU A 773 -20.41 -20.65 -36.55
N ALA A 774 -19.95 -21.06 -37.73
CA ALA A 774 -20.44 -20.55 -39.01
C ALA A 774 -21.95 -20.81 -39.19
N ALA A 775 -22.47 -21.97 -38.79
CA ALA A 775 -23.90 -22.26 -38.82
C ALA A 775 -24.71 -21.40 -37.84
N PHE A 776 -24.18 -21.07 -36.66
CA PHE A 776 -24.81 -20.10 -35.76
C PHE A 776 -24.79 -18.67 -36.33
N MET A 777 -23.78 -18.33 -37.14
CA MET A 777 -23.70 -17.05 -37.88
C MET A 777 -24.51 -17.03 -39.19
N ALA A 778 -25.25 -18.10 -39.51
CA ALA A 778 -26.07 -18.22 -40.72
C ALA A 778 -27.58 -18.30 -40.42
N ALA A 779 -28.01 -18.00 -39.19
CA ALA A 779 -29.41 -18.04 -38.80
C ALA A 779 -30.18 -16.77 -39.22
N PRO A 780 -31.48 -16.81 -39.59
CA PRO A 780 -32.14 -15.74 -40.37
C PRO A 780 -32.49 -14.44 -39.62
N THR A 781 -31.89 -14.17 -38.46
CA THR A 781 -32.09 -12.94 -37.67
C THR A 781 -30.89 -11.99 -37.72
N MET A 782 -29.87 -12.31 -38.50
CA MET A 782 -28.64 -11.52 -38.59
C MET A 782 -28.66 -10.53 -39.75
N VAL A 783 -28.65 -9.24 -39.40
CA VAL A 783 -28.15 -8.18 -40.30
C VAL A 783 -26.63 -8.17 -40.16
N PRO A 784 -25.84 -8.20 -41.26
CA PRO A 784 -24.39 -8.21 -41.15
C PRO A 784 -23.88 -6.92 -40.51
N VAL A 785 -22.96 -7.07 -39.55
CA VAL A 785 -22.13 -5.94 -39.07
C VAL A 785 -21.36 -5.38 -40.27
N MET A 786 -21.44 -4.07 -40.47
CA MET A 786 -20.74 -3.39 -41.57
C MET A 786 -19.26 -3.74 -41.57
N GLN A 787 -18.79 -4.38 -42.64
CA GLN A 787 -17.43 -4.16 -43.08
C GLN A 787 -17.32 -2.71 -43.58
N PRO A 788 -16.19 -2.02 -43.39
CA PRO A 788 -15.87 -0.86 -44.22
C PRO A 788 -15.57 -1.36 -45.63
N GLU A 789 -16.60 -1.49 -46.47
CA GLU A 789 -16.44 -1.88 -47.88
C GLU A 789 -15.63 -0.81 -48.61
N PHE A 790 -14.42 -1.20 -49.03
CA PHE A 790 -13.57 -0.40 -49.89
C PHE A 790 -13.90 -0.79 -51.33
N ASP A 791 -14.91 -0.13 -51.93
CA ASP A 791 -15.25 -0.32 -53.36
C ASP A 791 -14.03 0.08 -54.23
N PRO A 792 -13.44 -0.86 -55.00
CA PRO A 792 -12.26 -0.55 -55.81
C PRO A 792 -12.56 0.18 -57.13
N ASN A 793 -13.83 0.30 -57.57
CA ASN A 793 -14.16 0.75 -58.94
C ASN A 793 -15.39 1.67 -59.08
N GLY A 794 -16.00 2.14 -57.99
CA GLY A 794 -17.11 3.11 -57.97
C GLY A 794 -16.78 4.52 -58.48
N MET A 795 -16.38 4.65 -59.75
CA MET A 795 -15.83 5.88 -60.32
C MET A 795 -16.91 6.86 -60.81
N HIS A 796 -17.17 7.94 -60.07
CA HIS A 796 -17.79 9.16 -60.59
C HIS A 796 -17.18 10.43 -59.95
N PRO A 797 -17.18 11.58 -60.63
CA PRO A 797 -16.18 12.64 -60.43
C PRO A 797 -16.48 13.61 -59.27
N PRO A 798 -15.45 14.28 -58.73
CA PRO A 798 -15.60 15.26 -57.65
C PRO A 798 -16.21 16.59 -58.15
N PRO A 799 -17.09 17.24 -57.37
CA PRO A 799 -17.41 18.65 -57.59
C PRO A 799 -16.19 19.52 -57.24
N GLN A 800 -15.80 20.42 -58.15
CA GLN A 800 -14.65 21.30 -57.95
C GLN A 800 -14.92 22.45 -56.96
N PRO A 801 -13.88 23.04 -56.34
CA PRO A 801 -14.02 24.05 -55.30
C PRO A 801 -14.51 25.39 -55.85
N GLY A 802 -15.55 25.97 -55.24
CA GLY A 802 -16.12 27.25 -55.63
C GLY A 802 -16.75 28.03 -54.48
N VAL A 803 -16.02 29.04 -53.99
CA VAL A 803 -16.50 30.25 -53.30
C VAL A 803 -17.62 30.09 -52.25
N MET A 804 -17.23 29.95 -50.98
CA MET A 804 -17.47 31.04 -50.02
C MET A 804 -16.32 31.16 -49.02
N MET A 805 -15.57 32.26 -49.14
CA MET A 805 -14.70 32.78 -48.08
C MET A 805 -15.54 33.51 -47.01
N HIS A 806 -14.83 34.01 -45.98
CA HIS A 806 -15.30 34.87 -44.89
C HIS A 806 -15.84 34.15 -43.64
N HIS A 807 -15.80 34.87 -42.51
CA HIS A 807 -16.21 34.47 -41.15
C HIS A 807 -15.34 33.47 -40.36
N LEU A 808 -14.15 33.07 -40.84
CA LEU A 808 -13.13 32.41 -40.00
C LEU A 808 -12.09 33.30 -39.24
N PRO A 809 -12.10 34.67 -39.26
CA PRO A 809 -11.12 35.46 -38.49
C PRO A 809 -11.64 36.00 -37.13
N LEU A 810 -12.82 35.58 -36.65
CA LEU A 810 -13.41 36.15 -35.41
C LEU A 810 -13.06 35.37 -34.13
N LEU A 811 -12.88 34.05 -34.22
CA LEU A 811 -12.71 33.17 -33.05
C LEU A 811 -11.28 33.04 -32.52
N LEU A 812 -10.26 33.45 -33.29
CA LEU A 812 -8.86 33.46 -32.85
C LEU A 812 -8.45 34.81 -32.20
N SER A 813 -9.26 35.85 -32.40
CA SER A 813 -8.93 37.25 -32.12
C SER A 813 -9.27 37.71 -30.70
N ILE A 814 -10.04 36.93 -29.94
CA ILE A 814 -10.51 37.27 -28.59
C ILE A 814 -9.56 36.79 -27.49
N ILE A 815 -8.70 35.80 -27.78
CA ILE A 815 -7.78 35.19 -26.79
C ILE A 815 -6.43 35.94 -26.71
N ILE A 816 -6.13 36.83 -27.66
CA ILE A 816 -4.85 37.57 -27.74
C ILE A 816 -5.11 39.09 -27.67
N ALA A 817 -5.77 39.55 -26.59
CA ALA A 817 -6.15 40.96 -26.41
C ALA A 817 -6.00 41.53 -24.99
N ILE A 818 -5.65 40.72 -23.97
CA ILE A 818 -5.43 41.19 -22.58
C ILE A 818 -4.07 40.68 -22.05
N ALA A 819 -2.99 41.13 -22.69
CA ALA A 819 -1.62 40.85 -22.26
C ALA A 819 -0.65 41.96 -22.74
N ALA A 820 -0.61 43.08 -22.03
CA ALA A 820 0.42 44.13 -22.17
C ALA A 820 0.82 44.65 -20.78
N PRO A 821 2.08 45.08 -20.56
CA PRO A 821 2.68 45.05 -19.23
C PRO A 821 2.60 46.37 -18.47
N LEU A 822 2.60 46.27 -17.13
CA LEU A 822 2.99 47.36 -16.23
C LEU A 822 4.08 46.86 -15.27
N VAL A 823 5.24 47.50 -15.35
CA VAL A 823 6.34 47.32 -14.39
C VAL A 823 6.06 48.24 -13.19
N GLY A 824 5.99 47.68 -11.98
CA GLY A 824 5.83 48.48 -10.77
C GLY A 824 5.77 47.65 -9.48
N ALA A 825 6.35 48.19 -8.42
CA ALA A 825 6.30 47.73 -7.02
C ALA A 825 6.65 46.25 -6.75
N VAL A 826 7.82 46.04 -6.13
CA VAL A 826 8.11 44.84 -5.33
C VAL A 826 7.41 44.98 -3.98
N PRO A 827 6.49 44.08 -3.58
CA PRO A 827 6.10 43.90 -2.19
C PRO A 827 7.22 43.17 -1.43
N ALA A 828 7.35 43.41 -0.14
CA ALA A 828 8.39 42.81 0.69
C ALA A 828 8.24 41.27 0.82
N GLN A 829 9.29 40.63 1.32
CA GLN A 829 9.22 39.25 1.80
C GLN A 829 8.15 39.15 2.91
N ASP A 830 7.22 38.22 2.79
CA ASP A 830 6.43 37.72 3.92
C ASP A 830 6.47 36.18 3.95
N GLN A 831 6.27 35.60 5.13
CA GLN A 831 6.72 34.25 5.43
C GLN A 831 5.68 33.19 5.03
N GLY A 832 6.14 32.16 4.32
CA GLY A 832 5.29 31.10 3.77
C GLY A 832 4.66 30.21 4.84
N HIS A 833 3.41 30.50 5.21
CA HIS A 833 2.63 29.65 6.10
C HIS A 833 2.18 28.34 5.41
N ASN A 834 2.92 27.27 5.71
CA ASN A 834 2.41 25.89 5.73
C ASN A 834 1.14 25.81 6.61
N ALA A 835 0.21 24.86 6.47
CA ALA A 835 -0.11 23.83 5.47
C ALA A 835 -1.49 23.24 5.90
N LYS A 836 -1.99 22.16 5.29
CA LYS A 836 -3.05 21.34 5.92
C LYS A 836 -2.67 19.85 6.02
N GLN A 837 -2.14 19.48 7.18
CA GLN A 837 -2.07 18.09 7.65
C GLN A 837 -3.28 17.82 8.55
N VAL A 838 -3.93 16.66 8.35
CA VAL A 838 -5.09 16.21 9.16
C VAL A 838 -4.67 15.96 10.62
N TYR A 839 -3.42 15.53 10.83
CA TYR A 839 -2.84 15.21 12.13
C TYR A 839 -2.09 16.42 12.71
N GLN A 840 -2.01 16.53 14.04
CA GLN A 840 -1.08 17.47 14.67
C GLN A 840 0.37 17.00 14.47
N THR A 841 1.12 17.75 13.68
CA THR A 841 2.59 17.74 13.59
C THR A 841 3.19 18.73 14.60
N THR A 842 2.71 18.64 15.85
CA THR A 842 3.34 19.37 16.96
C THR A 842 4.38 18.48 17.61
N ASP A 843 5.53 19.07 17.90
CA ASP A 843 6.60 18.46 18.68
C ASP A 843 6.52 18.89 20.17
N LYS A 844 5.41 19.55 20.56
CA LYS A 844 5.13 20.00 21.95
C LYS A 844 5.06 18.82 22.92
N PHE A 845 4.47 17.72 22.46
CA PHE A 845 4.40 16.46 23.20
C PHE A 845 5.50 15.53 22.66
N PRO A 846 6.21 14.76 23.49
CA PRO A 846 7.20 13.80 23.03
C PRO A 846 6.55 12.71 22.16
N LEU A 847 7.37 11.98 21.39
CA LEU A 847 6.92 10.73 20.78
C LEU A 847 6.56 9.70 21.87
N ALA A 848 5.57 8.86 21.57
CA ALA A 848 5.23 7.69 22.37
C ALA A 848 6.40 6.69 22.40
N ASN A 849 6.78 6.19 23.58
CA ASN A 849 7.60 5.00 23.66
C ASN A 849 6.72 3.79 23.27
N PRO A 850 7.19 2.88 22.39
CA PRO A 850 6.37 1.75 21.95
C PRO A 850 6.27 0.68 23.04
N GLY A 851 5.03 0.26 23.33
CA GLY A 851 4.70 -0.91 24.15
C GLY A 851 4.87 -2.25 23.41
N ASN A 852 5.16 -2.22 22.11
CA ASN A 852 5.35 -3.39 21.22
C ASN A 852 4.20 -4.41 21.21
N ILE A 853 2.97 -3.98 21.54
CA ILE A 853 1.76 -4.80 21.49
C ILE A 853 0.57 -3.98 20.99
N ALA A 854 -0.34 -4.63 20.25
CA ALA A 854 -1.63 -4.05 19.88
C ALA A 854 -2.60 -4.15 21.08
N ALA A 855 -2.92 -3.02 21.70
CA ALA A 855 -3.87 -2.91 22.80
C ALA A 855 -4.78 -1.70 22.57
N HIS A 856 -6.08 -1.88 22.83
CA HIS A 856 -7.07 -0.82 22.90
C HIS A 856 -7.65 -0.88 24.30
N ASP A 857 -7.82 0.29 24.92
CA ASP A 857 -8.14 0.47 26.34
C ASP A 857 -7.28 -0.44 27.25
N PRO A 858 -5.94 -0.32 27.21
CA PRO A 858 -5.06 -1.01 28.13
C PRO A 858 -5.32 -0.57 29.57
N ASN A 859 -5.34 -1.51 30.49
CA ASN A 859 -5.10 -1.28 31.91
C ASN A 859 -3.80 -2.01 32.29
N ILE A 860 -2.92 -1.34 33.02
CA ILE A 860 -1.65 -1.90 33.46
C ILE A 860 -1.54 -1.73 34.97
N ILE A 861 -1.15 -2.80 35.65
CA ILE A 861 -0.74 -2.78 37.07
C ILE A 861 0.68 -3.34 37.19
N ILE A 862 1.36 -3.01 38.29
CA ILE A 862 2.65 -3.60 38.67
C ILE A 862 2.41 -4.51 39.87
N HIS A 863 2.84 -5.77 39.78
CA HIS A 863 2.78 -6.76 40.86
C HIS A 863 3.98 -7.71 40.72
N ASP A 864 4.59 -8.14 41.83
CA ASP A 864 5.82 -8.96 41.86
C ASP A 864 6.93 -8.49 40.89
N GLU A 865 7.24 -7.19 40.89
CA GLU A 865 8.21 -6.52 39.98
C GLU A 865 7.87 -6.61 38.47
N HIS A 866 6.71 -7.14 38.09
CA HIS A 866 6.28 -7.32 36.71
C HIS A 866 5.09 -6.42 36.34
N TYR A 867 5.01 -6.06 35.05
CA TYR A 867 3.88 -5.38 34.46
C TYR A 867 2.84 -6.40 34.00
N TYR A 868 1.59 -6.20 34.42
CA TYR A 868 0.45 -7.01 34.00
C TYR A 868 -0.52 -6.14 33.19
N LEU A 869 -0.77 -6.53 31.94
CA LEU A 869 -1.61 -5.84 30.98
C LEU A 869 -2.94 -6.57 30.79
N PHE A 870 -4.03 -5.88 31.10
CA PHE A 870 -5.42 -6.26 30.80
C PHE A 870 -5.91 -5.43 29.62
N LYS A 871 -6.71 -6.02 28.74
CA LYS A 871 -7.19 -5.34 27.52
C LYS A 871 -8.47 -5.94 26.93
N GLY A 872 -9.19 -5.14 26.14
CA GLY A 872 -10.32 -5.63 25.34
C GLY A 872 -9.91 -6.77 24.39
N GLY A 873 -10.68 -7.87 24.37
CA GLY A 873 -10.31 -9.09 23.65
C GLY A 873 -11.35 -10.21 23.77
N VAL A 874 -10.96 -11.45 23.49
CA VAL A 874 -11.79 -12.62 23.88
C VAL A 874 -11.62 -12.82 25.39
N ASN A 875 -12.71 -12.85 26.13
CA ASN A 875 -12.76 -13.14 27.58
C ASN A 875 -11.82 -12.27 28.47
N ILE A 876 -11.38 -11.11 27.97
CA ILE A 876 -10.37 -10.21 28.57
C ILE A 876 -8.99 -10.90 28.72
N PRO A 877 -8.10 -10.84 27.70
CA PRO A 877 -6.76 -11.40 27.79
C PRO A 877 -5.88 -10.70 28.83
N ILE A 878 -5.10 -11.50 29.56
CA ILE A 878 -4.09 -11.08 30.53
C ILE A 878 -2.70 -11.37 29.95
N LEU A 879 -1.81 -10.38 29.97
CA LEU A 879 -0.42 -10.52 29.55
C LEU A 879 0.55 -10.02 30.61
N LYS A 880 1.74 -10.61 30.68
CA LYS A 880 2.82 -10.28 31.64
C LYS A 880 4.08 -9.83 30.91
N SER A 881 4.84 -8.92 31.50
CA SER A 881 6.21 -8.60 31.07
C SER A 881 7.07 -8.08 32.23
N ALA A 882 8.39 -8.27 32.14
CA ALA A 882 9.35 -7.57 32.98
C ALA A 882 9.60 -6.11 32.54
N ASN A 883 8.99 -5.64 31.45
CA ASN A 883 9.12 -4.26 30.99
C ASN A 883 7.84 -3.77 30.26
N ILE A 884 7.45 -2.51 30.47
CA ILE A 884 6.28 -1.90 29.80
C ILE A 884 6.44 -1.78 28.26
N SER A 885 7.66 -1.83 27.73
CA SER A 885 7.93 -1.99 26.29
C SER A 885 7.89 -3.44 25.79
N GLY A 886 7.50 -4.40 26.64
CA GLY A 886 7.52 -5.83 26.31
C GLY A 886 8.93 -6.44 26.27
N PRO A 887 9.10 -7.68 25.74
CA PRO A 887 8.06 -8.50 25.11
C PRO A 887 6.98 -8.95 26.10
N TRP A 888 5.76 -9.14 25.60
CA TRP A 888 4.60 -9.53 26.41
C TRP A 888 4.29 -11.02 26.22
N GLU A 889 4.25 -11.76 27.32
CA GLU A 889 3.81 -13.15 27.40
C GLU A 889 2.30 -13.20 27.70
N GLN A 890 1.55 -14.09 27.05
CA GLN A 890 0.12 -14.24 27.31
C GLN A 890 -0.11 -15.29 28.40
N LEU A 891 -0.61 -14.87 29.57
CA LEU A 891 -0.88 -15.77 30.70
C LEU A 891 -2.23 -16.49 30.57
N GLY A 892 -3.26 -15.80 30.07
CA GLY A 892 -4.62 -16.35 30.04
C GLY A 892 -5.68 -15.30 29.76
N THR A 893 -6.86 -15.49 30.34
CA THR A 893 -8.01 -14.58 30.29
C THR A 893 -8.61 -14.42 31.68
N VAL A 894 -9.23 -13.27 31.97
CA VAL A 894 -9.96 -13.05 33.23
C VAL A 894 -11.16 -13.99 33.28
N LEU A 895 -12.02 -13.95 32.26
CA LEU A 895 -13.19 -14.81 32.21
C LEU A 895 -12.79 -16.20 31.68
N ALA A 896 -13.29 -17.25 32.31
CA ALA A 896 -13.13 -18.64 31.83
C ALA A 896 -13.99 -18.94 30.58
N GLY A 897 -14.99 -18.10 30.29
CA GLY A 897 -15.94 -18.23 29.19
C GLY A 897 -16.65 -16.91 28.91
N ASP A 898 -17.82 -16.98 28.31
CA ASP A 898 -18.71 -15.83 28.13
C ASP A 898 -19.21 -15.31 29.49
N SER A 899 -19.19 -13.99 29.70
CA SER A 899 -19.65 -13.38 30.96
C SER A 899 -21.13 -13.68 31.25
N ILE A 900 -21.47 -13.90 32.53
CA ILE A 900 -22.82 -14.27 32.96
C ILE A 900 -23.88 -13.18 32.70
N ILE A 901 -23.43 -11.93 32.56
CA ILE A 901 -24.27 -10.75 32.28
C ILE A 901 -24.87 -10.84 30.86
N GLN A 902 -26.20 -10.77 30.74
CA GLN A 902 -26.91 -10.90 29.47
C GLN A 902 -26.98 -9.58 28.67
N LYS A 903 -25.82 -9.01 28.31
CA LYS A 903 -25.70 -7.79 27.49
C LYS A 903 -24.52 -7.84 26.50
N GLY A 904 -24.62 -7.03 25.45
CA GLY A 904 -23.51 -6.74 24.53
C GLY A 904 -23.00 -7.97 23.79
N ASN A 905 -21.68 -8.18 23.80
CA ASN A 905 -21.05 -9.42 23.35
C ASN A 905 -20.28 -10.05 24.52
N GLN A 906 -20.89 -11.06 25.14
CA GLN A 906 -20.43 -11.72 26.37
C GLN A 906 -19.03 -12.35 26.24
N SER A 907 -18.70 -12.86 25.06
CA SER A 907 -17.38 -13.40 24.71
C SER A 907 -16.29 -12.32 24.54
N ARG A 908 -16.66 -11.03 24.48
CA ARG A 908 -15.74 -9.91 24.19
C ARG A 908 -16.04 -8.61 24.95
N PRO A 909 -15.80 -8.57 26.27
CA PRO A 909 -15.85 -7.33 27.04
C PRO A 909 -14.87 -6.25 26.55
N TRP A 910 -15.18 -4.99 26.87
CA TRP A 910 -14.38 -3.80 26.53
C TRP A 910 -13.80 -3.15 27.80
N ALA A 911 -12.85 -2.22 27.63
CA ALA A 911 -12.29 -1.36 28.68
C ALA A 911 -12.19 -2.00 30.08
N PRO A 912 -11.36 -3.06 30.23
CA PRO A 912 -11.16 -3.68 31.53
C PRO A 912 -10.28 -2.80 32.42
N THR A 913 -10.61 -2.70 33.70
CA THR A 913 -9.76 -2.05 34.71
C THR A 913 -9.56 -2.99 35.88
N THR A 914 -8.32 -3.45 36.08
CA THR A 914 -7.91 -4.21 37.25
C THR A 914 -7.31 -3.27 38.30
N ILE A 915 -7.67 -3.50 39.57
CA ILE A 915 -6.97 -3.00 40.75
C ILE A 915 -6.66 -4.15 41.72
N GLU A 916 -5.72 -3.94 42.62
CA GLU A 916 -5.46 -4.81 43.78
C GLU A 916 -5.93 -4.09 45.05
N LYS A 917 -6.67 -4.80 45.93
CA LYS A 917 -7.00 -4.35 47.28
C LYS A 917 -6.97 -5.54 48.23
N ASN A 918 -6.27 -5.42 49.35
CA ASN A 918 -6.18 -6.46 50.39
C ASN A 918 -5.76 -7.86 49.87
N GLY A 919 -4.84 -7.94 48.88
CA GLY A 919 -4.42 -9.20 48.26
C GLY A 919 -5.46 -9.86 47.35
N THR A 920 -6.53 -9.14 46.98
CA THR A 920 -7.51 -9.57 45.98
C THR A 920 -7.47 -8.61 44.79
N PHE A 921 -7.44 -9.17 43.59
CA PHE A 921 -7.53 -8.42 42.33
C PHE A 921 -8.99 -8.32 41.89
N TYR A 922 -9.41 -7.14 41.50
CA TYR A 922 -10.76 -6.84 41.01
C TYR A 922 -10.66 -6.28 39.59
N CYS A 923 -11.08 -7.06 38.59
CA CYS A 923 -11.14 -6.64 37.19
C CYS A 923 -12.59 -6.24 36.84
N TYR A 924 -12.84 -4.94 36.77
CA TYR A 924 -14.07 -4.39 36.21
C TYR A 924 -14.04 -4.48 34.69
N TYR A 925 -15.19 -4.70 34.06
CA TYR A 925 -15.26 -4.85 32.60
C TYR A 925 -16.58 -4.36 32.01
N THR A 926 -16.54 -3.92 30.75
CA THR A 926 -17.71 -3.38 30.04
C THR A 926 -18.39 -4.42 29.15
N LEU A 927 -19.72 -4.46 29.17
CA LEU A 927 -20.55 -5.07 28.13
C LEU A 927 -21.53 -4.06 27.55
N SER A 928 -21.41 -3.81 26.23
CA SER A 928 -22.23 -2.83 25.51
C SER A 928 -22.38 -3.20 24.02
N ALA A 929 -23.15 -2.40 23.29
CA ALA A 929 -23.28 -2.46 21.83
C ALA A 929 -22.99 -1.06 21.23
N LYS A 930 -22.37 -0.99 20.05
CA LYS A 930 -21.86 0.30 19.53
C LYS A 930 -23.00 1.32 19.33
N GLY A 931 -22.92 2.45 20.04
CA GLY A 931 -23.91 3.54 19.98
C GLY A 931 -25.15 3.29 20.85
N SER A 932 -25.12 2.26 21.71
CA SER A 932 -26.15 1.98 22.70
C SER A 932 -25.76 2.53 24.06
N ARG A 933 -26.76 2.96 24.85
CA ARG A 933 -26.64 3.13 26.31
C ARG A 933 -27.18 1.94 27.10
N ASN A 934 -27.65 0.89 26.43
CA ASN A 934 -28.02 -0.35 27.10
C ASN A 934 -26.75 -1.19 27.32
N SER A 935 -26.18 -1.00 28.51
CA SER A 935 -24.80 -1.36 28.83
C SER A 935 -24.70 -1.79 30.28
N ALA A 936 -23.65 -2.51 30.63
CA ALA A 936 -23.36 -2.90 32.00
C ALA A 936 -21.87 -2.88 32.28
N ILE A 937 -21.52 -2.53 33.51
CA ILE A 937 -20.21 -2.76 34.11
C ILE A 937 -20.34 -4.01 34.97
N GLY A 938 -19.52 -5.02 34.69
CA GLY A 938 -19.34 -6.20 35.52
C GLY A 938 -18.03 -6.17 36.30
N VAL A 939 -17.85 -7.13 37.21
CA VAL A 939 -16.60 -7.32 37.97
C VAL A 939 -16.28 -8.81 38.17
N ALA A 940 -15.01 -9.14 38.05
CA ALA A 940 -14.47 -10.47 38.35
C ALA A 940 -13.27 -10.39 39.30
N THR A 941 -13.04 -11.43 40.12
CA THR A 941 -11.95 -11.44 41.12
C THR A 941 -11.06 -12.68 41.11
N THR A 942 -9.77 -12.50 41.40
CA THR A 942 -8.80 -13.57 41.75
C THR A 942 -7.93 -13.11 42.93
N THR A 943 -7.24 -14.05 43.58
CA THR A 943 -6.20 -13.77 44.61
C THR A 943 -4.77 -13.92 44.07
N ALA A 944 -4.58 -14.36 42.82
CA ALA A 944 -3.27 -14.55 42.22
C ALA A 944 -3.26 -14.28 40.70
N LEU A 945 -2.12 -13.79 40.20
CA LEU A 945 -1.86 -13.52 38.78
C LEU A 945 -0.82 -14.49 38.19
N ASP A 946 -1.01 -15.77 38.51
CA ASP A 946 -0.19 -16.93 38.11
C ASP A 946 -0.85 -17.83 37.05
N GLY A 947 -2.12 -17.56 36.73
CA GLY A 947 -2.99 -18.44 35.93
C GLY A 947 -4.21 -18.98 36.69
N SER A 948 -4.32 -18.68 38.00
CA SER A 948 -5.50 -18.98 38.82
C SER A 948 -6.81 -18.45 38.21
N PRO A 949 -7.91 -19.21 38.32
CA PRO A 949 -9.20 -18.83 37.73
C PRO A 949 -9.83 -17.65 38.47
N TRP A 950 -10.43 -16.72 37.71
CA TRP A 950 -11.23 -15.64 38.29
C TRP A 950 -12.69 -16.06 38.45
N ILE A 951 -13.37 -15.45 39.43
CA ILE A 951 -14.80 -15.59 39.67
C ILE A 951 -15.51 -14.37 39.06
N ASP A 952 -16.43 -14.58 38.11
CA ASP A 952 -17.34 -13.56 37.57
C ASP A 952 -18.51 -13.36 38.55
N HIS A 953 -18.66 -12.15 39.09
CA HIS A 953 -19.74 -11.80 40.04
C HIS A 953 -20.95 -11.14 39.36
N GLY A 954 -20.89 -10.88 38.05
CA GLY A 954 -21.94 -10.20 37.32
C GLY A 954 -21.92 -8.67 37.48
N VAL A 955 -23.12 -8.07 37.48
CA VAL A 955 -23.29 -6.62 37.24
C VAL A 955 -23.09 -5.77 38.50
N VAL A 956 -22.28 -4.72 38.38
CA VAL A 956 -22.14 -3.62 39.34
C VAL A 956 -23.08 -2.45 39.00
N ILE A 957 -23.17 -2.07 37.71
CA ILE A 957 -24.08 -1.01 37.22
C ILE A 957 -24.74 -1.43 35.91
N ASN A 958 -26.07 -1.25 35.79
CA ASN A 958 -26.83 -1.32 34.53
C ASN A 958 -27.23 0.08 34.05
N THR A 959 -27.15 0.32 32.74
CA THR A 959 -27.91 1.40 32.06
C THR A 959 -28.82 0.81 30.98
N GLY A 960 -29.93 1.50 30.68
CA GLY A 960 -30.88 1.13 29.63
C GLY A 960 -31.92 0.08 30.02
N THR A 961 -31.50 -1.14 30.38
CA THR A 961 -32.39 -2.21 30.87
C THR A 961 -31.71 -3.07 31.94
N GLY A 962 -32.48 -3.73 32.81
CA GLY A 962 -31.96 -4.61 33.88
C GLY A 962 -31.97 -3.91 35.23
N ALA A 963 -31.86 -4.67 36.33
CA ALA A 963 -32.02 -4.14 37.69
C ALA A 963 -31.12 -2.92 37.96
N GLY A 964 -31.69 -1.86 38.53
CA GLY A 964 -31.03 -0.59 38.81
C GLY A 964 -30.99 0.39 37.63
N SER A 965 -31.31 -0.01 36.38
CA SER A 965 -31.21 0.88 35.21
C SER A 965 -32.16 2.09 35.22
N GLU A 966 -33.19 1.98 36.07
CA GLU A 966 -34.23 2.94 36.41
C GLU A 966 -33.83 3.93 37.50
N VAL A 967 -32.74 3.68 38.24
CA VAL A 967 -32.21 4.57 39.28
C VAL A 967 -31.47 5.75 38.63
N TRP A 968 -31.52 6.93 39.25
CA TRP A 968 -30.74 8.09 38.81
C TRP A 968 -29.31 7.98 39.36
N PRO A 969 -28.25 8.24 38.56
CA PRO A 969 -28.25 8.85 37.22
C PRO A 969 -28.21 7.82 36.07
N TYR A 970 -28.32 6.52 36.33
CA TYR A 970 -28.27 5.44 35.32
C TYR A 970 -29.36 5.54 34.24
N THR A 971 -30.46 6.23 34.54
CA THR A 971 -31.48 6.67 33.58
C THR A 971 -30.92 7.54 32.43
N ILE A 972 -29.86 8.32 32.67
CA ILE A 972 -29.28 9.29 31.71
C ILE A 972 -27.82 9.03 31.33
N THR A 973 -27.05 8.28 32.13
CA THR A 973 -25.66 7.91 31.83
C THR A 973 -25.53 6.66 30.94
N ASN A 974 -24.29 6.29 30.64
CA ASN A 974 -23.91 5.09 29.89
C ASN A 974 -22.90 4.28 30.75
N ALA A 975 -23.25 3.07 31.19
CA ALA A 975 -22.41 2.23 32.05
C ALA A 975 -21.36 1.48 31.24
N ILE A 976 -20.28 2.19 30.89
CA ILE A 976 -19.03 1.66 30.35
C ILE A 976 -17.83 2.41 30.96
N ASP A 977 -16.61 2.00 30.59
CA ASP A 977 -15.34 2.70 30.89
C ASP A 977 -15.09 2.92 32.39
N ALA A 978 -15.27 1.83 33.15
CA ALA A 978 -15.06 1.78 34.58
C ALA A 978 -13.58 2.00 34.98
N SER A 979 -13.34 2.84 35.98
CA SER A 979 -12.09 2.84 36.76
C SER A 979 -12.37 3.08 38.23
N VAL A 980 -11.47 2.59 39.10
CA VAL A 980 -11.63 2.72 40.55
C VAL A 980 -10.69 3.78 41.10
N SER A 981 -11.18 4.53 42.08
CA SER A 981 -10.41 5.52 42.84
C SER A 981 -10.62 5.32 44.33
N VAL A 982 -9.59 5.60 45.13
CA VAL A 982 -9.61 5.45 46.59
C VAL A 982 -9.33 6.81 47.22
N ASP A 983 -10.22 7.26 48.10
CA ASP A 983 -9.95 8.43 48.93
C ASP A 983 -8.82 8.12 49.91
N GLN A 984 -7.76 8.93 49.89
CA GLN A 984 -6.60 8.81 50.76
C GLN A 984 -6.92 9.23 52.21
N ASP A 985 -7.93 10.09 52.41
CA ASP A 985 -8.30 10.59 53.74
C ASP A 985 -9.24 9.61 54.48
N SER A 986 -10.28 9.09 53.82
CA SER A 986 -11.28 8.18 54.43
C SER A 986 -11.15 6.70 54.05
N GLY A 987 -10.35 6.35 53.03
CA GLY A 987 -10.29 5.00 52.47
C GLY A 987 -11.52 4.58 51.64
N GLN A 988 -12.57 5.41 51.56
CA GLN A 988 -13.76 5.13 50.77
C GLN A 988 -13.37 4.95 49.30
N THR A 989 -13.84 3.85 48.72
CA THR A 989 -13.55 3.49 47.34
C THR A 989 -14.72 3.91 46.44
N TYR A 990 -14.42 4.42 45.25
CA TYR A 990 -15.38 4.99 44.31
C TYR A 990 -15.17 4.43 42.91
N LEU A 991 -16.26 4.07 42.22
CA LEU A 991 -16.26 3.69 40.82
C LEU A 991 -16.53 4.93 39.96
N ASN A 992 -15.52 5.36 39.21
CA ASN A 992 -15.68 6.31 38.12
C ASN A 992 -16.14 5.54 36.88
N TYR A 993 -17.09 6.08 36.13
CA TYR A 993 -17.57 5.47 34.89
C TYR A 993 -18.17 6.54 33.96
N GLY A 994 -18.35 6.18 32.69
CA GLY A 994 -19.07 7.03 31.74
C GLY A 994 -18.32 7.22 30.42
N SER A 995 -19.10 7.29 29.36
CA SER A 995 -18.66 7.58 28.00
C SER A 995 -19.82 8.22 27.26
N PHE A 996 -19.58 9.42 26.72
CA PHE A 996 -20.59 10.22 26.00
C PHE A 996 -21.88 10.42 26.83
N TRP A 997 -23.01 10.77 26.17
CA TRP A 997 -24.31 11.10 26.78
C TRP A 997 -24.27 12.26 27.80
N GLN A 998 -23.82 11.98 29.03
CA GLN A 998 -23.68 12.92 30.14
C GLN A 998 -22.28 12.85 30.77
N ASP A 999 -21.28 12.43 29.98
CA ASP A 999 -19.87 12.41 30.34
C ASP A 999 -19.59 11.54 31.59
N ILE A 1000 -18.61 11.91 32.41
CA ILE A 1000 -18.04 11.03 33.46
C ILE A 1000 -18.72 11.28 34.82
N TRP A 1001 -19.09 10.19 35.50
CA TRP A 1001 -19.75 10.15 36.79
C TRP A 1001 -18.99 9.26 37.77
N GLN A 1002 -19.26 9.43 39.07
CA GLN A 1002 -18.65 8.67 40.15
C GLN A 1002 -19.67 8.30 41.22
N VAL A 1003 -19.70 7.02 41.60
CA VAL A 1003 -20.53 6.49 42.70
C VAL A 1003 -19.65 5.78 43.75
N PRO A 1004 -20.03 5.82 45.04
CA PRO A 1004 -19.34 5.04 46.08
C PRO A 1004 -19.54 3.54 45.86
N LEU A 1005 -18.47 2.76 45.99
CA LEU A 1005 -18.57 1.31 46.11
C LEU A 1005 -18.82 0.91 47.57
N ALA A 1006 -19.47 -0.24 47.76
CA ALA A 1006 -19.49 -0.91 49.06
C ALA A 1006 -18.10 -1.49 49.39
N ASP A 1007 -17.90 -1.88 50.65
CA ASP A 1007 -16.60 -2.36 51.13
C ASP A 1007 -16.13 -3.66 50.45
N ASP A 1008 -17.07 -4.44 49.91
CA ASP A 1008 -16.82 -5.64 49.10
C ASP A 1008 -16.19 -5.35 47.72
N LEU A 1009 -16.31 -4.11 47.24
CA LEU A 1009 -16.04 -3.65 45.87
C LEU A 1009 -16.87 -4.30 44.74
N LEU A 1010 -17.80 -5.20 45.07
CA LEU A 1010 -18.66 -5.91 44.13
C LEU A 1010 -19.97 -5.16 43.85
N SER A 1011 -20.37 -4.25 44.74
CA SER A 1011 -21.63 -3.52 44.65
C SER A 1011 -21.48 -2.00 44.82
N VAL A 1012 -22.45 -1.24 44.31
CA VAL A 1012 -22.58 0.20 44.59
C VAL A 1012 -23.19 0.39 45.97
N LYS A 1013 -22.61 1.29 46.77
CA LYS A 1013 -23.12 1.65 48.09
C LYS A 1013 -24.42 2.46 47.94
N ASP A 1014 -25.43 2.09 48.73
CA ASP A 1014 -26.78 2.68 48.69
C ASP A 1014 -27.42 2.63 47.29
N ALA A 1015 -27.31 1.47 46.61
CA ALA A 1015 -27.60 1.28 45.18
C ALA A 1015 -28.98 1.75 44.66
N ASP A 1016 -30.01 1.81 45.51
CA ASP A 1016 -31.35 2.33 45.15
C ASP A 1016 -31.39 3.87 45.04
N ALA A 1017 -30.46 4.57 45.70
CA ALA A 1017 -30.32 6.02 45.73
C ALA A 1017 -28.84 6.43 45.93
N PRO A 1018 -27.94 6.07 44.99
CA PRO A 1018 -26.49 6.21 45.18
C PRO A 1018 -26.08 7.68 45.23
N ASP A 1019 -25.10 8.02 46.09
CA ASP A 1019 -24.46 9.34 46.12
C ASP A 1019 -23.59 9.54 44.86
N ALA A 1020 -24.27 9.83 43.75
CA ALA A 1020 -23.67 9.96 42.43
C ALA A 1020 -23.30 11.42 42.13
N VAL A 1021 -22.02 11.68 41.89
CA VAL A 1021 -21.53 12.98 41.43
C VAL A 1021 -21.09 12.91 39.98
N GLN A 1022 -21.39 13.97 39.23
CA GLN A 1022 -20.80 14.20 37.92
C GLN A 1022 -19.41 14.78 38.11
N LEU A 1023 -18.41 14.25 37.39
CA LEU A 1023 -17.02 14.69 37.50
C LEU A 1023 -16.57 15.57 36.33
N THR A 1024 -17.04 15.26 35.12
CA THR A 1024 -16.84 16.10 33.92
C THR A 1024 -18.17 16.31 33.20
N PHE A 1025 -18.30 17.42 32.49
CA PHE A 1025 -19.49 17.72 31.69
C PHE A 1025 -19.17 18.78 30.64
N ILE A 1026 -19.77 18.65 29.44
CA ILE A 1026 -19.76 19.74 28.44
C ILE A 1026 -21.17 20.38 28.32
N PRO A 1027 -21.42 21.53 28.97
CA PRO A 1027 -22.71 22.22 28.86
C PRO A 1027 -23.08 22.59 27.42
N ARG A 1028 -24.37 22.46 27.11
CA ARG A 1028 -25.00 22.90 25.84
C ARG A 1028 -24.45 22.22 24.55
N ALA A 1029 -23.51 21.28 24.64
CA ALA A 1029 -22.99 20.56 23.49
C ALA A 1029 -23.93 19.42 23.03
N LYS A 1030 -24.22 19.37 21.72
CA LYS A 1030 -25.08 18.35 21.09
C LYS A 1030 -24.47 16.93 21.10
N SER A 1031 -23.16 16.84 21.22
CA SER A 1031 -22.41 15.62 21.51
C SER A 1031 -21.30 16.01 22.47
N LYS A 1032 -21.16 15.22 23.53
CA LYS A 1032 -20.16 15.39 24.58
C LYS A 1032 -19.25 14.17 24.48
N PRO A 1033 -17.99 14.32 24.02
CA PRO A 1033 -17.15 13.18 23.69
C PRO A 1033 -16.05 13.01 24.74
N GLU A 1034 -16.47 12.75 25.98
CA GLU A 1034 -15.58 12.47 27.12
C GLU A 1034 -15.85 11.04 27.62
N GLU A 1035 -14.78 10.26 27.77
CA GLU A 1035 -14.82 8.84 28.14
C GLU A 1035 -13.44 8.35 28.65
N GLY A 1036 -13.32 7.08 29.01
CA GLY A 1036 -12.06 6.48 29.48
C GLY A 1036 -11.45 7.23 30.67
N SER A 1037 -12.14 7.23 31.81
CA SER A 1037 -11.71 7.97 33.02
C SER A 1037 -10.64 7.23 33.84
N TRP A 1038 -9.71 7.95 34.45
CA TRP A 1038 -8.74 7.41 35.41
C TRP A 1038 -8.45 8.44 36.51
N MET A 1039 -8.14 8.01 37.74
CA MET A 1039 -7.78 8.90 38.85
C MET A 1039 -6.39 8.55 39.36
N SER A 1040 -5.52 9.55 39.55
CA SER A 1040 -4.26 9.39 40.29
C SER A 1040 -4.18 10.40 41.44
N PHE A 1041 -3.46 10.08 42.50
CA PHE A 1041 -3.21 10.99 43.62
C PHE A 1041 -1.71 11.31 43.70
N ARG A 1042 -1.37 12.59 43.90
CA ARG A 1042 0.00 13.05 44.08
C ARG A 1042 0.03 14.38 44.84
N GLU A 1043 0.93 14.49 45.82
CA GLU A 1043 1.24 15.75 46.52
C GLU A 1043 0.01 16.52 47.06
N GLY A 1044 -0.99 15.79 47.59
CA GLY A 1044 -2.21 16.39 48.16
C GLY A 1044 -3.27 16.81 47.13
N PHE A 1045 -3.15 16.34 45.88
CA PHE A 1045 -4.14 16.54 44.83
C PHE A 1045 -4.56 15.21 44.18
N TYR A 1046 -5.85 15.08 43.94
CA TYR A 1046 -6.43 14.12 43.00
C TYR A 1046 -6.39 14.71 41.59
N TYR A 1047 -5.95 13.92 40.63
CA TYR A 1047 -5.90 14.24 39.21
C TYR A 1047 -6.91 13.33 38.50
N LEU A 1048 -8.00 13.93 38.03
CA LEU A 1048 -8.96 13.24 37.18
C LEU A 1048 -8.49 13.33 35.73
N TRP A 1049 -8.09 12.20 35.21
CA TRP A 1049 -7.68 11.99 33.84
C TRP A 1049 -8.85 11.48 33.00
N PHE A 1050 -8.94 11.93 31.76
CA PHE A 1050 -9.97 11.49 30.83
C PHE A 1050 -9.55 11.66 29.38
N SER A 1051 -10.18 10.89 28.50
CA SER A 1051 -10.02 11.03 27.06
C SER A 1051 -11.11 11.95 26.52
N HIS A 1052 -10.74 13.10 25.94
CA HIS A 1052 -11.67 13.98 25.24
C HIS A 1052 -11.43 13.89 23.74
N GLY A 1053 -12.45 13.53 22.97
CA GLY A 1053 -12.48 13.54 21.51
C GLY A 1053 -13.14 12.28 20.96
N ASN A 1054 -12.93 11.97 19.68
CA ASN A 1054 -13.47 10.75 19.06
C ASN A 1054 -12.32 9.81 18.68
N CYS A 1055 -12.35 8.53 19.11
CA CYS A 1055 -11.33 7.56 18.70
C CYS A 1055 -11.82 6.44 17.75
N CYS A 1056 -10.82 5.91 17.02
CA CYS A 1056 -10.56 4.50 16.77
C CYS A 1056 -11.53 3.70 15.88
N ASN A 1057 -12.74 4.20 15.61
CA ASN A 1057 -13.68 3.60 14.65
C ASN A 1057 -13.83 4.49 13.41
N PHE A 1058 -12.70 4.97 12.87
CA PHE A 1058 -12.59 5.93 11.77
C PHE A 1058 -12.92 5.31 10.40
N LYS A 1059 -14.17 4.85 10.23
CA LYS A 1059 -14.65 4.09 9.06
C LYS A 1059 -14.48 4.81 7.71
N GLN A 1060 -14.46 6.16 7.72
CA GLN A 1060 -14.03 7.01 6.61
C GLN A 1060 -13.94 8.49 6.98
N ARG A 1061 -14.58 8.94 8.07
CA ARG A 1061 -14.42 10.30 8.62
C ARG A 1061 -13.41 10.27 9.79
N PHE A 1062 -12.46 11.19 9.80
CA PHE A 1062 -11.75 11.59 11.02
C PHE A 1062 -12.50 12.76 11.65
N PRO A 1063 -12.47 12.92 12.99
CA PRO A 1063 -12.86 14.18 13.63
C PRO A 1063 -11.93 15.31 13.17
N ALA A 1064 -12.40 16.55 13.22
CA ALA A 1064 -11.59 17.72 12.89
C ALA A 1064 -10.39 17.85 13.83
N ARG A 1065 -9.28 18.44 13.36
CA ARG A 1065 -8.05 18.63 14.16
C ARG A 1065 -8.34 19.41 15.46
N GLY A 1066 -7.96 18.85 16.60
CA GLY A 1066 -8.36 19.30 17.94
C GLY A 1066 -9.68 18.69 18.47
N LYS A 1067 -10.28 17.73 17.75
CA LYS A 1067 -11.48 16.95 18.14
C LYS A 1067 -11.26 15.43 18.00
N GLU A 1068 -10.11 15.02 17.48
CA GLU A 1068 -9.58 13.69 17.77
C GLU A 1068 -9.28 13.54 19.27
N TYR A 1069 -9.09 12.29 19.68
CA TYR A 1069 -8.79 11.94 21.06
C TYR A 1069 -7.55 12.67 21.59
N SER A 1070 -7.67 13.20 22.80
CA SER A 1070 -6.64 13.92 23.53
C SER A 1070 -6.77 13.61 25.02
N ILE A 1071 -5.63 13.38 25.66
CA ILE A 1071 -5.54 13.08 27.09
C ILE A 1071 -5.61 14.40 27.86
N ARG A 1072 -6.60 14.50 28.73
CA ARG A 1072 -6.85 15.66 29.58
C ARG A 1072 -6.78 15.33 31.05
N VAL A 1073 -6.49 16.36 31.85
CA VAL A 1073 -6.52 16.31 33.31
C VAL A 1073 -7.13 17.57 33.90
N GLY A 1074 -7.94 17.40 34.94
CA GLY A 1074 -8.19 18.42 35.95
C GLY A 1074 -7.77 17.92 37.33
N ARG A 1075 -7.54 18.82 38.29
CA ARG A 1075 -7.15 18.45 39.66
C ARG A 1075 -8.10 19.02 40.70
N SER A 1076 -8.17 18.35 41.85
CA SER A 1076 -8.91 18.79 43.03
C SER A 1076 -8.21 18.34 44.31
N LYS A 1077 -8.58 18.91 45.45
CA LYS A 1077 -8.18 18.39 46.78
C LYS A 1077 -9.16 17.34 47.33
N ASN A 1078 -10.30 17.16 46.68
CA ASN A 1078 -11.33 16.18 47.04
C ASN A 1078 -11.49 15.18 45.88
N VAL A 1079 -11.53 13.87 46.18
CA VAL A 1079 -11.72 12.81 45.17
C VAL A 1079 -13.05 12.91 44.41
N ARG A 1080 -14.04 13.61 45.00
CA ARG A 1080 -15.38 13.90 44.45
C ARG A 1080 -15.46 15.26 43.75
N GLY A 1081 -14.36 16.03 43.72
CA GLY A 1081 -14.31 17.35 43.11
C GLY A 1081 -14.82 18.51 43.99
N PRO A 1082 -15.14 19.67 43.38
CA PRO A 1082 -15.07 19.97 41.95
C PRO A 1082 -13.62 19.89 41.43
N PHE A 1083 -13.47 19.48 40.16
CA PHE A 1083 -12.19 19.43 39.47
C PHE A 1083 -12.04 20.64 38.55
N GLU A 1084 -10.85 21.25 38.54
CA GLU A 1084 -10.51 22.40 37.70
C GLU A 1084 -9.28 22.10 36.83
N ASP A 1085 -9.08 22.87 35.75
CA ASP A 1085 -7.86 22.79 34.92
C ASP A 1085 -6.77 23.82 35.32
N ARG A 1086 -5.61 23.83 34.63
CA ARG A 1086 -4.47 24.74 34.90
C ARG A 1086 -4.81 26.23 34.75
N LYS A 1087 -6.05 26.58 34.36
CA LYS A 1087 -6.57 27.96 34.28
C LYS A 1087 -7.70 28.24 35.27
N GLY A 1088 -8.02 27.31 36.18
CA GLY A 1088 -9.12 27.44 37.13
C GLY A 1088 -10.51 27.27 36.50
N LYS A 1089 -10.61 26.62 35.32
CA LYS A 1089 -11.91 26.31 34.72
C LYS A 1089 -12.39 24.94 35.19
N SER A 1090 -13.60 24.90 35.75
CA SER A 1090 -14.32 23.67 36.12
C SER A 1090 -14.42 22.66 34.97
N LEU A 1091 -14.20 21.38 35.27
CA LEU A 1091 -14.46 20.28 34.33
C LEU A 1091 -15.95 20.10 34.03
N LEU A 1092 -16.85 20.60 34.89
CA LEU A 1092 -18.30 20.61 34.63
C LEU A 1092 -18.74 21.70 33.64
N ASP A 1093 -17.84 22.62 33.28
CA ASP A 1093 -18.05 23.63 32.23
C ASP A 1093 -17.34 23.28 30.92
N GLY A 1094 -16.86 22.04 30.76
CA GLY A 1094 -16.01 21.59 29.65
C GLY A 1094 -14.60 22.16 29.74
N GLY A 1095 -13.98 22.06 30.92
CA GLY A 1095 -12.57 22.38 31.15
C GLY A 1095 -11.62 21.27 30.67
N GLY A 1096 -10.37 21.34 31.13
CA GLY A 1096 -9.41 20.22 31.09
C GLY A 1096 -8.08 20.57 30.43
N THR A 1097 -7.00 20.39 31.17
CA THR A 1097 -5.63 20.64 30.71
C THR A 1097 -5.21 19.51 29.78
N VAL A 1098 -4.88 19.78 28.51
CA VAL A 1098 -4.35 18.76 27.58
C VAL A 1098 -2.90 18.42 27.94
N VAL A 1099 -2.67 17.20 28.43
CA VAL A 1099 -1.36 16.67 28.85
C VAL A 1099 -0.67 15.92 27.72
N TYR A 1100 -1.46 15.26 26.86
CA TYR A 1100 -0.95 14.54 25.70
C TYR A 1100 -2.00 14.50 24.57
N GLY A 1101 -1.55 14.35 23.33
CA GLY A 1101 -2.39 14.38 22.15
C GLY A 1101 -1.62 13.96 20.89
N SER A 1102 -2.31 13.93 19.74
CA SER A 1102 -1.69 13.65 18.45
C SER A 1102 -0.43 14.51 18.24
N ASN A 1103 0.68 13.90 17.83
CA ASN A 1103 1.97 14.57 17.75
C ASN A 1103 2.88 13.98 16.67
N HIS A 1104 3.87 14.77 16.22
CA HIS A 1104 4.87 14.44 15.20
C HIS A 1104 4.32 13.90 13.85
N GLY A 1105 3.00 13.87 13.63
CA GLY A 1105 2.38 13.13 12.53
C GLY A 1105 2.47 11.60 12.62
N VAL A 1106 2.93 11.06 13.76
CA VAL A 1106 3.14 9.62 14.00
C VAL A 1106 2.16 9.09 15.05
N VAL A 1107 1.98 9.82 16.15
CA VAL A 1107 1.00 9.51 17.19
C VAL A 1107 -0.32 10.18 16.81
N TYR A 1108 -1.39 9.41 16.67
CA TYR A 1108 -2.74 9.93 16.43
C TYR A 1108 -3.75 9.38 17.43
N ALA A 1109 -4.62 10.28 17.91
CA ALA A 1109 -5.75 9.96 18.80
C ALA A 1109 -5.35 9.11 20.04
N PRO A 1110 -4.35 9.51 20.85
CA PRO A 1110 -3.99 8.78 22.06
C PRO A 1110 -5.08 8.90 23.15
N GLY A 1111 -5.36 7.81 23.87
CA GLY A 1111 -6.30 7.76 24.99
C GLY A 1111 -6.55 6.35 25.51
N GLY A 1112 -7.68 6.13 26.19
CA GLY A 1112 -7.96 4.87 26.91
C GLY A 1112 -6.80 4.54 27.87
N LEU A 1113 -6.64 5.42 28.85
CA LEU A 1113 -5.38 5.70 29.53
C LEU A 1113 -5.33 5.22 30.98
N GLY A 1114 -4.14 5.26 31.55
CA GLY A 1114 -3.96 5.26 32.99
C GLY A 1114 -2.57 5.76 33.38
N VAL A 1115 -2.36 5.91 34.68
CA VAL A 1115 -1.10 6.39 35.26
C VAL A 1115 -0.62 5.38 36.30
N LEU A 1116 0.56 4.80 36.05
CA LEU A 1116 1.31 4.09 37.07
C LEU A 1116 2.04 5.11 37.93
N ALA A 1117 1.80 5.06 39.24
CA ALA A 1117 2.55 5.88 40.19
C ALA A 1117 4.02 5.43 40.20
N GLY A 1118 4.93 6.39 40.05
CA GLY A 1118 6.36 6.20 40.22
C GLY A 1118 6.76 6.28 41.70
N ASN A 1119 7.89 5.67 42.05
CA ASN A 1119 8.46 5.83 43.39
C ASN A 1119 9.26 7.15 43.40
N ASN A 1120 8.70 8.18 44.06
CA ASN A 1120 8.97 9.60 43.78
C ASN A 1120 10.45 10.05 43.78
N ASP A 1121 11.33 9.35 44.47
CA ASP A 1121 12.76 9.67 44.56
C ASP A 1121 13.64 9.01 43.47
N SER A 1122 13.11 8.05 42.70
CA SER A 1122 13.91 7.22 41.79
C SER A 1122 13.24 6.84 40.46
N MET A 1123 11.91 6.87 40.36
CA MET A 1123 11.16 6.59 39.13
C MET A 1123 10.00 7.60 38.98
N PRO A 1124 9.90 8.35 37.88
CA PRO A 1124 8.76 9.24 37.63
C PRO A 1124 7.50 8.44 37.26
N ASP A 1125 6.33 9.06 37.45
CA ASP A 1125 5.04 8.46 37.06
C ASP A 1125 5.01 8.13 35.56
N VAL A 1126 4.30 7.07 35.16
CA VAL A 1126 4.20 6.64 33.76
C VAL A 1126 2.76 6.76 33.28
N LEU A 1127 2.54 7.64 32.30
CA LEU A 1127 1.29 7.72 31.55
C LEU A 1127 1.31 6.65 30.44
N TYR A 1128 0.41 5.67 30.52
CA TYR A 1128 0.18 4.69 29.47
C TYR A 1128 -1.17 4.93 28.79
N TYR A 1129 -1.28 4.54 27.52
CA TYR A 1129 -2.47 4.75 26.69
C TYR A 1129 -2.41 3.85 25.44
N HIS A 1130 -3.55 3.69 24.76
CA HIS A 1130 -3.53 3.26 23.37
C HIS A 1130 -3.38 4.47 22.44
N TYR A 1131 -2.73 4.30 21.29
CA TYR A 1131 -2.73 5.29 20.21
C TYR A 1131 -2.77 4.61 18.85
N LEU A 1132 -3.10 5.35 17.80
CA LEU A 1132 -3.03 4.87 16.43
C LEU A 1132 -1.77 5.42 15.77
N ASN A 1133 -0.84 4.51 15.49
CA ASN A 1133 0.37 4.79 14.74
C ASN A 1133 0.00 5.03 13.28
N THR A 1134 0.27 6.24 12.77
CA THR A 1134 -0.14 6.63 11.41
C THR A 1134 0.50 5.77 10.31
N SER A 1135 1.62 5.10 10.61
CA SER A 1135 2.30 4.16 9.70
C SER A 1135 1.68 2.75 9.72
N SER A 1136 1.05 2.35 10.83
CA SER A 1136 0.43 1.03 11.00
C SER A 1136 -1.03 1.03 10.56
N GLY A 1137 -1.80 2.06 10.93
CA GLY A 1137 -3.19 2.25 10.51
C GLY A 1137 -4.13 2.77 11.60
N PHE A 1138 -5.40 2.97 11.21
CA PHE A 1138 -6.39 3.75 11.98
C PHE A 1138 -7.61 2.94 12.44
N LYS A 1139 -7.50 1.61 12.54
CA LYS A 1139 -8.58 0.73 13.03
C LYS A 1139 -8.40 0.48 14.52
N HIS A 1140 -9.50 0.38 15.27
CA HIS A 1140 -9.56 -0.05 16.67
C HIS A 1140 -8.63 -1.24 16.99
N GLY A 1141 -8.64 -2.32 16.20
CA GLY A 1141 -7.75 -3.47 16.36
C GLY A 1141 -6.29 -3.28 15.90
N GLN A 1142 -5.89 -2.05 15.57
CA GLN A 1142 -4.52 -1.62 15.26
C GLN A 1142 -4.02 -0.52 16.22
N ALA A 1143 -4.76 -0.25 17.31
CA ALA A 1143 -4.26 0.59 18.37
C ALA A 1143 -3.05 -0.08 19.04
N GLU A 1144 -1.96 0.66 19.16
CA GLU A 1144 -0.70 0.24 19.76
C GLU A 1144 -0.62 0.77 21.20
N LEU A 1145 -0.09 -0.03 22.12
CA LEU A 1145 0.27 0.45 23.45
C LEU A 1145 1.39 1.49 23.31
N GLY A 1146 1.17 2.69 23.85
CA GLY A 1146 2.17 3.74 23.98
C GLY A 1146 2.31 4.19 25.43
N TRP A 1147 3.48 4.69 25.79
CA TRP A 1147 3.73 5.23 27.12
C TRP A 1147 4.73 6.38 27.10
N ASN A 1148 4.65 7.28 28.10
CA ASN A 1148 5.63 8.33 28.37
C ASN A 1148 5.76 8.54 29.88
N TYR A 1149 6.92 9.02 30.33
CA TYR A 1149 7.10 9.50 31.69
C TYR A 1149 6.37 10.84 31.91
N LEU A 1150 5.96 11.13 33.14
CA LEU A 1150 5.39 12.40 33.56
C LEU A 1150 6.37 13.17 34.47
N ASN A 1151 6.56 14.44 34.16
CA ASN A 1151 7.13 15.44 35.07
C ASN A 1151 5.99 16.36 35.55
N TYR A 1152 6.20 17.12 36.64
CA TYR A 1152 5.20 18.05 37.16
C TYR A 1152 5.74 19.49 37.18
N GLU A 1153 5.07 20.39 36.47
CA GLU A 1153 5.33 21.84 36.45
C GLU A 1153 4.26 22.57 37.26
N ASP A 1154 4.60 23.29 38.32
CA ASP A 1154 3.63 23.94 39.23
C ASP A 1154 2.58 22.96 39.80
N GLY A 1155 2.96 21.68 39.94
CA GLY A 1155 2.07 20.58 40.29
C GLY A 1155 1.10 20.18 39.17
N TRP A 1156 1.40 20.45 37.91
CA TRP A 1156 0.62 19.99 36.75
C TRP A 1156 1.43 19.02 35.89
N PRO A 1157 0.88 17.83 35.56
CA PRO A 1157 1.62 16.84 34.82
C PRO A 1157 1.87 17.27 33.37
N VAL A 1158 3.08 17.00 32.89
CA VAL A 1158 3.54 17.18 31.51
C VAL A 1158 4.33 15.97 31.06
N THR A 1159 4.19 15.57 29.79
CA THR A 1159 4.82 14.36 29.24
C THR A 1159 6.28 14.60 28.88
N ALA A 1160 7.17 13.71 29.33
CA ALA A 1160 8.62 13.79 29.14
C ALA A 1160 9.13 12.78 28.10
N GLY A 1161 10.07 13.23 27.25
CA GLY A 1161 10.72 12.39 26.23
C GLY A 1161 11.86 11.53 26.78
N GLY A 1162 12.00 10.32 26.24
CA GLY A 1162 12.90 9.26 26.72
C GLY A 1162 14.42 9.50 26.63
N GLN A 1163 14.90 10.76 26.54
CA GLN A 1163 16.33 11.09 26.64
C GLN A 1163 16.69 11.87 27.93
N ASN A 1164 15.72 12.43 28.67
CA ASN A 1164 16.04 13.23 29.88
C ASN A 1164 15.99 12.43 31.20
N ALA A 1165 15.53 11.17 31.18
CA ALA A 1165 15.37 10.29 32.35
C ALA A 1165 16.69 9.76 32.96
N THR A 1166 17.83 10.42 32.72
CA THR A 1166 19.16 10.07 33.26
C THR A 1166 19.95 11.29 33.75
N SER A 1167 19.27 12.39 34.09
CA SER A 1167 19.89 13.67 34.50
C SER A 1167 19.51 14.16 35.91
N SER A 1168 19.08 13.27 36.80
CA SER A 1168 19.05 13.49 38.25
C SER A 1168 19.23 12.16 39.00
N ALA A 1169 19.61 12.23 40.28
CA ALA A 1169 19.78 11.07 41.19
C ALA A 1169 20.75 9.95 40.75
N ALA A 1170 22.03 10.28 40.55
CA ALA A 1170 23.10 9.30 40.67
C ALA A 1170 23.72 9.37 42.08
N PHE A 1171 23.24 8.55 43.02
CA PHE A 1171 23.94 8.28 44.28
C PHE A 1171 24.21 6.78 44.43
N VAL A 1172 25.43 6.46 44.84
CA VAL A 1172 25.94 5.09 44.91
C VAL A 1172 25.87 4.58 46.34
N TYR A 1173 25.28 3.40 46.51
CA TYR A 1173 25.73 2.45 47.54
C TYR A 1173 26.09 1.12 46.88
N GLY A 1174 27.39 0.80 46.90
CA GLY A 1174 27.85 -0.58 46.94
C GLY A 1174 27.63 -1.17 48.35
N PRO A 1175 28.06 -2.42 48.61
CA PRO A 1175 29.46 -2.81 48.38
C PRO A 1175 29.68 -3.68 47.14
N GLN A 1176 30.96 -3.85 46.77
CA GLN A 1176 31.40 -4.51 45.54
C GLN A 1176 32.65 -5.37 45.82
N PHE A 1177 32.71 -6.56 45.19
CA PHE A 1177 33.90 -7.44 45.08
C PHE A 1177 34.42 -8.11 46.38
N PRO A 1178 35.31 -9.14 46.28
CA PRO A 1178 35.89 -9.81 45.09
C PRO A 1178 35.52 -11.31 44.96
N GLY A 1179 35.81 -12.02 43.86
CA GLY A 1179 36.39 -11.62 42.56
C GLY A 1179 37.10 -12.79 41.82
N TRP A 1180 37.65 -12.51 40.64
CA TRP A 1180 38.61 -13.33 39.85
C TRP A 1180 38.13 -14.66 39.21
N GLY A 1181 38.43 -14.82 37.90
CA GLY A 1181 38.19 -16.05 37.13
C GLY A 1181 38.35 -15.87 35.62
N TYR A 1182 39.59 -15.84 35.12
CA TYR A 1182 39.88 -15.75 33.67
C TYR A 1182 39.75 -17.11 32.96
N LEU A 1183 39.26 -17.11 31.72
CA LEU A 1183 39.87 -17.95 30.67
C LEU A 1183 39.85 -17.26 29.30
N VAL A 1184 40.94 -17.42 28.55
CA VAL A 1184 41.13 -16.92 27.18
C VAL A 1184 41.48 -18.11 26.29
N VAL A 1185 40.93 -18.17 25.09
CA VAL A 1185 41.38 -19.12 24.04
C VAL A 1185 41.69 -18.36 22.76
N ILE A 1186 42.82 -18.72 22.13
CA ILE A 1186 43.38 -18.06 20.94
C ILE A 1186 43.30 -19.03 19.76
N PHE A 1187 43.02 -18.52 18.55
CA PHE A 1187 43.00 -19.34 17.34
C PHE A 1187 44.40 -19.85 16.95
N GLY A 1188 44.58 -21.17 16.99
CA GLY A 1188 45.73 -21.88 16.41
C GLY A 1188 45.54 -22.17 14.92
N LYS A 1189 46.65 -22.51 14.23
CA LYS A 1189 46.65 -22.85 12.79
C LYS A 1189 46.60 -24.37 12.55
N GLY A 1190 45.78 -24.76 11.58
CA GLY A 1190 45.98 -25.99 10.78
C GLY A 1190 45.40 -27.27 11.39
N GLY A 1191 44.98 -28.17 10.51
CA GLY A 1191 44.36 -29.45 10.85
C GLY A 1191 43.18 -29.76 9.92
N VAL A 1192 43.08 -31.01 9.46
CA VAL A 1192 42.00 -31.52 8.61
C VAL A 1192 41.21 -32.55 9.42
N ALA A 1193 39.87 -32.45 9.47
CA ALA A 1193 38.95 -33.60 9.39
C ALA A 1193 37.47 -33.20 9.53
N ASN A 1194 36.65 -33.77 8.62
CA ASN A 1194 35.31 -34.34 8.82
C ASN A 1194 34.24 -33.54 9.59
N PHE A 1195 33.26 -33.04 8.82
CA PHE A 1195 31.88 -32.93 9.28
C PHE A 1195 31.30 -34.33 9.54
N TYR A 1196 30.46 -34.45 10.58
CA TYR A 1196 29.35 -35.41 10.60
C TYR A 1196 28.05 -34.66 10.90
N VAL A 1197 27.02 -34.94 10.12
CA VAL A 1197 25.66 -34.43 10.31
C VAL A 1197 24.84 -35.53 10.98
N PHE A 1198 24.07 -35.19 12.01
CA PHE A 1198 22.81 -35.88 12.27
C PHE A 1198 21.73 -34.92 12.77
N TYR A 1199 20.50 -35.16 12.31
CA TYR A 1199 19.28 -34.51 12.77
C TYR A 1199 18.79 -35.14 14.08
N ALA A 1200 18.19 -34.34 14.96
CA ALA A 1200 16.96 -34.73 15.66
C ALA A 1200 16.18 -33.51 16.17
N ASN A 1201 14.85 -33.62 16.09
CA ASN A 1201 13.84 -32.77 16.72
C ASN A 1201 13.98 -32.82 18.28
N ALA A 1202 13.33 -32.02 19.12
CA ALA A 1202 12.12 -31.20 18.94
C ALA A 1202 11.99 -30.12 20.06
N CYS A 1203 10.98 -29.27 19.93
CA CYS A 1203 10.23 -28.54 20.97
C CYS A 1203 10.89 -28.29 22.35
N LEU A 1204 11.11 -27.00 22.65
CA LEU A 1204 10.08 -26.22 23.37
C LEU A 1204 9.72 -24.99 22.51
#